data_AF-A0A2E8SGY5-F1
#
_entry.id   AF-A0A2E8SGY5-F1
#
_cell.length_a   1.000
_cell.length_b   1.000
_cell.length_c   1.000
_cell.angle_alpha   90.00
_cell.angle_beta   90.00
_cell.angle_gamma   90.00
#
_symmetry.space_group_name_H-M   'P 1'
#
loop_
_entity.id
_entity.type
_entity.pdbx_description
1 polymer ?
#
loop_
_entity_poly.entity_id
_entity_poly.type
_entity_poly.pdbx_seq_one_letter_code
_entity_poly.pdbx_strand_id
1 'polypeptide(L)'
;MKQFTSLGTLRSNQSIYWLGIVFFMLAFSGVIAQNDSIPKEPYNVFDADRDYNDFRYNRAQSAFLKLVRDDADFTDKKVIQSLADTYFFNSQYNQSYTWYRKLISLYPEDIKPIYYLRASISARSNENYAIADRYMQQYFRMEKGTVIEDLYVTDLNYLDSIAELRPKYIVETTKINTEQSDFSSAFFGKDKLVFSSTYQASGQRDYEWTGEPFLDLYIADIGEEGQLENTQQIEGDINTAFHESSAVFTKDLKTVYFTRNNFKNGKKRSDRKNTVRLKLMTANVDDDGNWSDVEELPFNNDNYSVAHPALSLDGKKLFFASDMPGTTGESDLWYVDIYKDGSYGDPINLGQKVNTEGRESFPYIADDGALYFTSDALLGFGGFDVFKAELSDSGIARDPENMGLPINSAGDDFGFLIQTETNTGYISSNRDGNRGSASDQIYYFKPSKCVVEITGIVTDSKTGNLMPGATVKLLDMGMNMIAEQIVQQDARYSFPEEVECGQVYYLITENGLAYSIAETTFVAPTTSQSVSVDMEIETFSQDCPPYDLGCLLGLNPIYFDLNKYFIRPDAEIELTKVFNAMIRFPELIIRIESHTDSRSPQSYNLRLSQNRATSTRNWLIQRGIAPTRLSAVGYGESQLINRCADGVPCTEAEHQLNRRSMFIIENYQILSGGSGTYKLNRPIQNHSQVPTPNVNTPTKEVMPPPVTQTTVPRVQNTSPKRPAPVVPPVRVSTTPSTIPPVVTSTSPVETSPPLQGTPQLQEEPDAIVIQVRPNSSSQSKNEQQTPVRSAEEALQILESHRNQNEEVTPTTPQPPVASQPIVIQVQVKPTPEKDSTTTPITSPRVRSAEEALQILQNHRNKTQSANSKPSKSTLTTASTNTGTKPVNLPNENAPADTLDTIVAKLKAKHNSSSSFNAQKALADADIVYVVQIAALINRKDVNNRVFRGLSGLSTEKFRDFHRYLYRPTASYQQAKIAQRHVISKGFTTAFIVAYVNGTRTSALEVAKLNNQN
;
A
#
# COMPACT_ATOMS: atom_id res chain seq x y z
N MET A 1 25.17 53.65 54.69
CA MET A 1 25.85 54.94 55.00
C MET A 1 26.14 55.63 53.66
N LYS A 2 25.82 56.92 53.47
CA LYS A 2 26.81 58.02 53.23
C LYS A 2 28.05 57.56 52.44
N GLN A 3 28.38 58.14 51.28
CA GLN A 3 28.76 59.56 51.12
C GLN A 3 28.53 60.17 49.70
N PHE A 4 28.55 61.52 49.66
CA PHE A 4 28.69 62.54 48.57
C PHE A 4 28.58 62.13 47.07
N THR A 5 27.91 62.83 46.13
CA THR A 5 27.42 64.22 45.90
C THR A 5 28.42 65.30 45.44
N SER A 6 28.50 65.53 44.13
CA SER A 6 28.71 66.81 43.36
C SER A 6 28.88 66.43 41.86
N LEU A 7 28.80 67.24 40.79
CA LEU A 7 28.42 68.63 40.47
C LEU A 7 28.20 68.62 38.91
N GLY A 8 27.37 69.43 38.24
CA GLY A 8 26.36 70.40 38.65
C GLY A 8 25.79 71.18 37.45
N THR A 9 24.51 71.59 37.50
CA THR A 9 23.82 72.60 36.64
C THR A 9 24.02 72.59 35.11
N LEU A 10 22.91 72.42 34.37
CA LEU A 10 22.31 73.56 33.63
C LEU A 10 20.81 73.30 33.32
N ARG A 11 20.08 74.38 33.02
CA ARG A 11 18.62 74.41 32.78
C ARG A 11 18.29 74.59 31.29
N SER A 12 16.98 74.53 30.99
CA SER A 12 16.30 74.99 29.76
C SER A 12 16.70 74.34 28.43
N ASN A 13 15.84 73.46 27.91
CA ASN A 13 15.03 73.79 26.71
C ASN A 13 13.90 72.78 26.43
N GLN A 14 12.97 72.64 27.39
CA GLN A 14 11.65 72.02 27.20
C GLN A 14 10.75 72.92 26.31
N SER A 15 11.16 73.09 25.05
CA SER A 15 10.45 73.84 23.99
C SER A 15 10.99 73.54 22.58
N ILE A 16 12.22 73.03 22.43
CA ILE A 16 12.83 72.80 21.10
C ILE A 16 12.38 71.47 20.46
N TYR A 17 12.12 70.44 21.28
CA TYR A 17 11.80 69.09 20.79
C TYR A 17 10.44 68.95 20.06
N TRP A 18 9.53 69.92 20.19
CA TRP A 18 8.25 69.91 19.46
C TRP A 18 8.24 70.71 18.15
N LEU A 19 9.24 71.57 17.92
CA LEU A 19 9.41 72.27 16.63
C LEU A 19 10.32 71.51 15.66
N GLY A 20 11.30 70.75 16.17
CA GLY A 20 12.16 69.89 15.35
C GLY A 20 11.39 68.79 14.61
N ILE A 21 10.38 68.19 15.26
CA ILE A 21 9.61 67.06 14.69
C ILE A 21 8.74 67.50 13.50
N VAL A 22 8.19 68.72 13.51
CA VAL A 22 7.35 69.23 12.41
C VAL A 22 8.20 69.65 11.21
N PHE A 23 9.41 70.20 11.42
CA PHE A 23 10.28 70.60 10.31
C PHE A 23 10.91 69.39 9.60
N PHE A 24 11.20 68.31 10.34
CA PHE A 24 11.76 67.08 9.75
C PHE A 24 10.78 66.32 8.84
N MET A 25 9.46 66.49 9.03
CA MET A 25 8.42 65.87 8.18
C MET A 25 8.11 66.64 6.88
N LEU A 26 8.61 67.87 6.71
CA LEU A 26 8.36 68.69 5.51
C LEU A 26 9.60 68.92 4.63
N ALA A 27 10.78 68.46 5.06
CA ALA A 27 12.00 68.46 4.25
C ALA A 27 12.11 67.26 3.28
N PHE A 28 11.21 66.27 3.37
CA PHE A 28 11.28 65.00 2.63
C PHE A 28 10.34 64.93 1.40
N SER A 29 9.91 66.07 0.87
CA SER A 29 8.99 66.16 -0.26
C SER A 29 9.36 67.31 -1.20
N GLY A 30 10.43 67.18 -2.01
CA GLY A 30 10.73 68.22 -3.00
C GLY A 30 12.09 68.26 -3.71
N VAL A 31 13.00 67.28 -3.58
CA VAL A 31 14.23 67.26 -4.41
C VAL A 31 14.38 65.94 -5.16
N ILE A 32 14.13 66.03 -6.46
CA ILE A 32 14.67 65.26 -7.60
C ILE A 32 15.22 63.87 -7.28
N ALA A 33 14.58 62.85 -7.85
CA ALA A 33 15.16 61.52 -7.96
C ALA A 33 16.43 61.53 -8.83
N GLN A 34 17.61 61.56 -8.18
CA GLN A 34 18.72 60.80 -8.71
C GLN A 34 18.44 59.33 -8.40
N ASN A 35 18.28 58.54 -9.45
CA ASN A 35 18.09 57.11 -9.34
C ASN A 35 19.43 56.46 -9.00
N ASP A 36 19.82 56.56 -7.73
CA ASP A 36 20.82 55.67 -7.12
C ASP A 36 20.22 54.26 -7.08
N SER A 37 20.24 53.64 -8.26
CA SER A 37 20.35 52.20 -8.33
C SER A 37 21.59 51.83 -7.52
N ILE A 38 21.36 51.25 -6.33
CA ILE A 38 22.29 50.28 -5.76
C ILE A 38 22.75 49.43 -6.95
N PRO A 39 24.06 49.37 -7.25
CA PRO A 39 24.51 48.63 -8.40
C PRO A 39 24.02 47.20 -8.23
N LYS A 40 23.08 46.80 -9.11
CA LYS A 40 22.92 45.39 -9.46
C LYS A 40 24.22 45.00 -10.14
N GLU A 41 25.24 44.67 -9.35
CA GLU A 41 26.33 43.87 -9.88
C GLU A 41 25.65 42.63 -10.48
N PRO A 42 25.78 42.40 -11.80
CA PRO A 42 25.15 41.25 -12.41
C PRO A 42 25.84 40.03 -11.80
N TYR A 43 25.09 39.28 -11.00
CA TYR A 43 25.60 38.13 -10.24
C TYR A 43 26.22 37.16 -11.25
N ASN A 44 27.54 37.19 -11.36
CA ASN A 44 28.19 36.72 -12.57
C ASN A 44 28.20 35.20 -12.59
N VAL A 45 28.22 34.58 -13.77
CA VAL A 45 28.23 33.12 -13.87
C VAL A 45 29.45 32.53 -13.14
N PHE A 46 30.57 33.26 -13.10
CA PHE A 46 31.77 32.90 -12.32
C PHE A 46 31.55 32.85 -10.80
N ASP A 47 30.68 33.70 -10.23
CA ASP A 47 30.35 33.68 -8.80
C ASP A 47 29.41 32.51 -8.45
N ALA A 48 28.42 32.26 -9.31
CA ALA A 48 27.52 31.12 -9.19
C ALA A 48 28.28 29.79 -9.37
N ASP A 49 29.20 29.75 -10.34
CA ASP A 49 30.12 28.65 -10.58
C ASP A 49 31.06 28.41 -9.39
N ARG A 50 31.66 29.46 -8.82
CA ARG A 50 32.51 29.31 -7.63
C ARG A 50 31.69 28.72 -6.48
N ASP A 51 30.54 29.32 -6.17
CA ASP A 51 29.71 28.84 -5.06
C ASP A 51 29.18 27.41 -5.33
N TYR A 52 28.99 27.01 -6.61
CA TYR A 52 28.70 25.61 -6.97
C TYR A 52 29.89 24.66 -6.72
N ASN A 53 31.10 25.02 -7.16
CA ASN A 53 32.29 24.19 -6.98
C ASN A 53 32.78 24.15 -5.51
N ASP A 54 32.47 25.19 -4.73
CA ASP A 54 32.67 25.27 -3.28
C ASP A 54 31.54 24.57 -2.48
N PHE A 55 30.63 23.84 -3.15
CA PHE A 55 29.49 23.11 -2.56
C PHE A 55 28.47 23.98 -1.79
N ARG A 56 28.43 25.30 -2.05
CA ARG A 56 27.46 26.25 -1.49
C ARG A 56 26.13 26.22 -2.25
N TYR A 57 25.50 25.06 -2.35
CA TYR A 57 24.38 24.84 -3.27
C TYR A 57 23.18 25.79 -3.08
N ASN A 58 22.81 26.16 -1.85
CA ASN A 58 21.75 27.15 -1.60
C ASN A 58 22.07 28.53 -2.24
N ARG A 59 23.33 28.99 -2.10
CA ARG A 59 23.80 30.22 -2.76
C ARG A 59 23.89 30.07 -4.27
N ALA A 60 24.45 28.97 -4.75
CA ALA A 60 24.63 28.70 -6.18
C ALA A 60 23.27 28.64 -6.90
N GLN A 61 22.31 27.90 -6.34
CA GLN A 61 20.89 27.87 -6.77
C GLN A 61 20.31 29.30 -6.80
N SER A 62 20.46 30.05 -5.70
CA SER A 62 20.02 31.45 -5.59
C SER A 62 20.74 32.43 -6.53
N ALA A 63 21.87 32.05 -7.12
CA ALA A 63 22.62 32.83 -8.10
C ALA A 63 22.22 32.45 -9.52
N PHE A 64 22.25 31.17 -9.88
CA PHE A 64 21.81 30.66 -11.18
C PHE A 64 20.34 31.02 -11.48
N LEU A 65 19.45 30.94 -10.49
CA LEU A 65 18.05 31.38 -10.67
C LEU A 65 17.93 32.85 -11.09
N LYS A 66 18.82 33.74 -10.64
CA LYS A 66 18.80 35.17 -11.05
C LYS A 66 19.25 35.36 -12.50
N LEU A 67 20.09 34.47 -13.03
CA LEU A 67 20.50 34.48 -14.44
C LEU A 67 19.37 34.05 -15.38
N VAL A 68 18.50 33.13 -14.94
CA VAL A 68 17.44 32.54 -15.78
C VAL A 68 16.05 33.19 -15.56
N ARG A 69 15.81 33.86 -14.42
CA ARG A 69 14.48 34.35 -14.02
C ARG A 69 13.74 35.18 -15.08
N ASP A 70 14.46 36.03 -15.79
CA ASP A 70 13.89 36.99 -16.73
C ASP A 70 14.05 36.55 -18.21
N ASP A 71 14.53 35.31 -18.45
CA ASP A 71 14.72 34.71 -19.79
C ASP A 71 14.17 33.28 -19.85
N ALA A 72 12.99 33.11 -20.45
CA ALA A 72 12.35 31.81 -20.62
C ALA A 72 13.10 30.91 -21.62
N ASP A 73 13.68 31.51 -22.66
CA ASP A 73 14.40 30.84 -23.75
C ASP A 73 15.89 30.64 -23.41
N PHE A 74 16.30 30.97 -22.18
CA PHE A 74 17.65 30.79 -21.66
C PHE A 74 18.17 29.37 -21.93
N THR A 75 19.33 29.27 -22.54
CA THR A 75 19.86 28.00 -23.06
C THR A 75 21.16 27.54 -22.43
N ASP A 76 21.91 28.36 -21.68
CA ASP A 76 23.29 27.99 -21.27
C ASP A 76 23.34 26.63 -20.54
N LYS A 77 24.03 25.67 -21.17
CA LYS A 77 24.16 24.29 -20.70
C LYS A 77 24.68 24.21 -19.28
N LYS A 78 25.70 25.00 -18.94
CA LYS A 78 26.41 24.89 -17.65
C LYS A 78 25.55 25.41 -16.51
N VAL A 79 24.89 26.55 -16.71
CA VAL A 79 23.94 27.11 -15.74
C VAL A 79 22.74 26.17 -15.54
N ILE A 80 22.17 25.62 -16.62
CA ILE A 80 21.05 24.66 -16.54
C ILE A 80 21.47 23.38 -15.81
N GLN A 81 22.65 22.83 -16.13
CA GLN A 81 23.20 21.62 -15.51
C GLN A 81 23.50 21.83 -14.02
N SER A 82 24.23 22.89 -13.67
CA SER A 82 24.59 23.20 -12.27
C SER A 82 23.36 23.51 -11.44
N LEU A 83 22.34 24.18 -12.01
CA LEU A 83 21.07 24.41 -11.32
C LEU A 83 20.31 23.09 -11.07
N ALA A 84 20.27 22.18 -12.04
CA ALA A 84 19.68 20.85 -11.87
C ALA A 84 20.38 20.03 -10.77
N ASP A 85 21.72 20.07 -10.76
CA ASP A 85 22.56 19.46 -9.72
C ASP A 85 22.32 20.09 -8.34
N THR A 86 22.24 21.43 -8.20
CA THR A 86 21.95 22.07 -6.89
C THR A 86 20.58 21.69 -6.32
N TYR A 87 19.59 21.47 -7.18
CA TYR A 87 18.28 20.98 -6.76
C TYR A 87 18.30 19.47 -6.42
N PHE A 88 19.08 18.67 -7.14
CA PHE A 88 19.23 17.23 -6.87
C PHE A 88 19.87 16.97 -5.50
N PHE A 89 21.00 17.63 -5.22
CA PHE A 89 21.75 17.47 -3.97
C PHE A 89 21.10 18.12 -2.73
N ASN A 90 19.91 18.71 -2.88
CA ASN A 90 19.08 19.20 -1.78
C ASN A 90 17.70 18.52 -1.74
N SER A 91 17.54 17.36 -2.39
CA SER A 91 16.29 16.58 -2.48
C SER A 91 15.09 17.36 -3.05
N GLN A 92 15.32 18.45 -3.78
CA GLN A 92 14.30 19.28 -4.41
C GLN A 92 13.92 18.70 -5.79
N TYR A 93 13.47 17.44 -5.79
CA TYR A 93 13.34 16.61 -6.98
C TYR A 93 12.34 17.14 -8.03
N ASN A 94 11.28 17.85 -7.61
CA ASN A 94 10.32 18.50 -8.53
C ASN A 94 11.01 19.55 -9.44
N GLN A 95 11.90 20.34 -8.84
CA GLN A 95 12.72 21.33 -9.51
C GLN A 95 13.85 20.66 -10.30
N SER A 96 14.56 19.70 -9.68
CA SER A 96 15.66 18.96 -10.32
C SER A 96 15.22 18.26 -11.61
N TYR A 97 14.12 17.50 -11.58
CA TYR A 97 13.51 16.88 -12.77
C TYR A 97 13.19 17.91 -13.86
N THR A 98 12.68 19.09 -13.49
CA THR A 98 12.38 20.16 -14.43
C THR A 98 13.63 20.68 -15.15
N TRP A 99 14.76 20.85 -14.43
CA TRP A 99 16.01 21.33 -15.01
C TRP A 99 16.79 20.25 -15.77
N TYR A 100 16.87 19.01 -15.27
CA TYR A 100 17.45 17.89 -16.04
C TYR A 100 16.66 17.61 -17.33
N ARG A 101 15.33 17.69 -17.30
CA ARG A 101 14.51 17.59 -18.52
C ARG A 101 14.82 18.72 -19.51
N LYS A 102 15.06 19.96 -19.05
CA LYS A 102 15.50 21.07 -19.91
C LYS A 102 16.90 20.82 -20.48
N LEU A 103 17.84 20.34 -19.66
CA LEU A 103 19.21 19.99 -20.05
C LEU A 103 19.22 18.95 -21.19
N ILE A 104 18.59 17.80 -20.96
CA ILE A 104 18.53 16.67 -21.90
C ILE A 104 17.77 17.06 -23.18
N SER A 105 16.74 17.91 -23.08
CA SER A 105 15.96 18.39 -24.22
C SER A 105 16.70 19.40 -25.11
N LEU A 106 17.73 20.08 -24.60
CA LEU A 106 18.51 21.06 -25.35
C LEU A 106 19.83 20.50 -25.89
N TYR A 107 20.43 19.52 -25.19
CA TYR A 107 21.79 19.04 -25.47
C TYR A 107 21.91 17.50 -25.61
N PRO A 108 20.95 16.78 -26.25
CA PRO A 108 20.87 15.31 -26.17
C PRO A 108 22.14 14.57 -26.64
N GLU A 109 22.91 15.12 -27.57
CA GLU A 109 24.15 14.54 -28.10
C GLU A 109 25.39 14.80 -27.20
N ASP A 110 25.24 15.57 -26.11
CA ASP A 110 26.33 16.07 -25.26
C ASP A 110 25.92 16.04 -23.76
N ILE A 111 25.38 14.89 -23.33
CA ILE A 111 25.04 14.59 -21.92
C ILE A 111 25.94 13.46 -21.41
N LYS A 112 26.42 13.55 -20.15
CA LYS A 112 27.14 12.44 -19.50
C LYS A 112 26.16 11.41 -18.93
N PRO A 113 26.48 10.10 -18.88
CA PRO A 113 25.57 9.05 -18.42
C PRO A 113 24.90 9.34 -17.06
N ILE A 114 25.68 9.82 -16.07
CA ILE A 114 25.20 10.20 -14.73
C ILE A 114 24.00 11.16 -14.73
N TYR A 115 23.87 12.03 -15.74
CA TYR A 115 22.73 12.94 -15.84
C TYR A 115 21.44 12.24 -16.25
N TYR A 116 21.51 11.11 -16.95
CA TYR A 116 20.35 10.26 -17.19
C TYR A 116 19.96 9.48 -15.93
N LEU A 117 20.93 9.02 -15.12
CA LEU A 117 20.65 8.39 -13.83
C LEU A 117 19.98 9.37 -12.85
N ARG A 118 20.55 10.56 -12.63
CA ARG A 118 19.94 11.59 -11.75
C ARG A 118 18.60 12.12 -12.28
N ALA A 119 18.43 12.23 -13.59
CA ALA A 119 17.13 12.56 -14.20
C ALA A 119 16.10 11.43 -14.02
N SER A 120 16.54 10.17 -14.01
CA SER A 120 15.71 9.00 -13.71
C SER A 120 15.23 9.04 -12.26
N ILE A 121 16.14 9.18 -11.30
CA ILE A 121 15.85 9.30 -9.86
C ILE A 121 14.85 10.44 -9.63
N SER A 122 15.16 11.65 -10.09
CA SER A 122 14.26 12.80 -9.96
C SER A 122 12.89 12.57 -10.62
N ALA A 123 12.83 11.81 -11.72
CA ALA A 123 11.56 11.45 -12.35
C ALA A 123 10.77 10.40 -11.53
N ARG A 124 11.42 9.41 -10.90
CA ARG A 124 10.76 8.50 -9.93
C ARG A 124 10.14 9.30 -8.79
N SER A 125 10.89 10.23 -8.20
CA SER A 125 10.42 11.10 -7.12
C SER A 125 9.30 12.08 -7.49
N ASN A 126 8.99 12.23 -8.79
CA ASN A 126 7.83 12.96 -9.29
C ASN A 126 6.65 12.01 -9.65
N GLU A 127 6.68 10.75 -9.23
CA GLU A 127 5.84 9.63 -9.72
C GLU A 127 5.86 9.41 -11.26
N ASN A 128 6.83 9.99 -11.96
CA ASN A 128 6.97 9.96 -13.42
C ASN A 128 7.77 8.72 -13.88
N TYR A 129 7.45 7.54 -13.34
CA TYR A 129 8.15 6.26 -13.59
C TYR A 129 8.32 5.93 -15.09
N ALA A 130 7.28 6.17 -15.90
CA ALA A 130 7.30 6.02 -17.37
C ALA A 130 8.31 6.94 -18.11
N ILE A 131 8.91 7.89 -17.40
CA ILE A 131 9.94 8.81 -17.88
C ILE A 131 11.29 8.43 -17.26
N ALA A 132 11.31 8.04 -15.98
CA ALA A 132 12.46 7.44 -15.32
C ALA A 132 12.99 6.22 -16.08
N ASP A 133 12.14 5.22 -16.34
CA ASP A 133 12.44 4.02 -17.13
C ASP A 133 13.10 4.35 -18.49
N ARG A 134 12.72 5.48 -19.13
CA ARG A 134 13.28 5.92 -20.42
C ARG A 134 14.62 6.64 -20.31
N TYR A 135 14.86 7.38 -19.22
CA TYR A 135 16.17 7.93 -18.91
C TYR A 135 17.15 6.81 -18.50
N MET A 136 16.71 5.85 -17.69
CA MET A 136 17.51 4.67 -17.34
C MET A 136 17.91 3.86 -18.59
N GLN A 137 16.98 3.68 -19.54
CA GLN A 137 17.29 3.09 -20.86
C GLN A 137 18.27 3.91 -21.71
N GLN A 138 18.48 5.21 -21.46
CA GLN A 138 19.57 5.96 -22.11
C GLN A 138 20.89 5.78 -21.34
N TYR A 139 20.85 5.75 -20.00
CA TYR A 139 22.01 5.44 -19.18
C TYR A 139 22.66 4.11 -19.62
N PHE A 140 21.89 3.01 -19.70
CA PHE A 140 22.39 1.70 -20.15
C PHE A 140 22.85 1.64 -21.63
N ARG A 141 22.44 2.59 -22.46
CA ARG A 141 22.96 2.68 -23.84
C ARG A 141 24.38 3.25 -23.88
N MET A 142 24.74 4.06 -22.88
CA MET A 142 26.00 4.79 -22.80
C MET A 142 27.00 4.14 -21.85
N GLU A 143 26.52 3.59 -20.73
CA GLU A 143 27.29 2.90 -19.69
C GLU A 143 26.76 1.46 -19.57
N LYS A 144 27.63 0.44 -19.64
CA LYS A 144 27.21 -0.96 -19.84
C LYS A 144 27.89 -1.94 -18.91
N GLY A 145 27.16 -3.00 -18.52
CA GLY A 145 27.63 -3.94 -17.51
C GLY A 145 27.66 -3.31 -16.12
N THR A 146 26.70 -2.41 -15.86
CA THR A 146 26.51 -1.76 -14.56
C THR A 146 25.64 -2.64 -13.65
N VAL A 147 25.83 -2.55 -12.34
CA VAL A 147 25.03 -3.27 -11.35
C VAL A 147 23.55 -2.91 -11.51
N ILE A 148 23.26 -1.63 -11.79
CA ILE A 148 21.90 -1.14 -12.07
C ILE A 148 21.32 -1.74 -13.37
N GLU A 149 22.13 -1.97 -14.43
CA GLU A 149 21.67 -2.62 -15.67
C GLU A 149 21.26 -4.08 -15.43
N ASP A 150 22.11 -4.86 -14.77
CA ASP A 150 21.83 -6.27 -14.46
C ASP A 150 20.55 -6.41 -13.63
N LEU A 151 20.41 -5.60 -12.56
CA LEU A 151 19.19 -5.57 -11.74
C LEU A 151 17.95 -5.19 -12.56
N TYR A 152 18.01 -4.09 -13.31
CA TYR A 152 16.87 -3.60 -14.11
C TYR A 152 16.43 -4.60 -15.20
N VAL A 153 17.38 -5.35 -15.78
CA VAL A 153 17.07 -6.39 -16.77
C VAL A 153 16.41 -7.62 -16.13
N THR A 154 16.74 -7.96 -14.87
CA THR A 154 16.07 -9.08 -14.17
C THR A 154 14.62 -8.81 -13.80
N ASP A 155 14.27 -7.58 -13.38
CA ASP A 155 12.87 -7.20 -13.12
C ASP A 155 12.46 -5.87 -13.78
N LEU A 156 12.13 -5.98 -15.07
CA LEU A 156 11.50 -4.91 -15.85
C LEU A 156 10.13 -4.44 -15.31
N ASN A 157 9.55 -5.17 -14.34
CA ASN A 157 8.30 -4.82 -13.66
C ASN A 157 8.48 -4.50 -12.17
N TYR A 158 9.69 -4.12 -11.72
CA TYR A 158 10.01 -3.86 -10.30
C TYR A 158 8.92 -3.14 -9.48
N LEU A 159 8.31 -2.06 -9.99
CA LEU A 159 7.22 -1.35 -9.30
C LEU A 159 5.98 -2.21 -9.03
N ASP A 160 5.66 -3.14 -9.93
CA ASP A 160 4.55 -4.08 -9.77
C ASP A 160 4.91 -5.17 -8.74
N SER A 161 6.14 -5.69 -8.81
CA SER A 161 6.68 -6.68 -7.86
C SER A 161 6.77 -6.12 -6.44
N ILE A 162 7.26 -4.89 -6.29
CA ILE A 162 7.35 -4.17 -5.01
C ILE A 162 5.94 -3.74 -4.55
N ALA A 163 4.98 -3.45 -5.45
CA ALA A 163 3.58 -3.23 -5.08
C ALA A 163 2.82 -4.51 -4.69
N GLU A 164 3.33 -5.70 -5.06
CA GLU A 164 2.83 -6.99 -4.56
C GLU A 164 3.38 -7.33 -3.16
N LEU A 165 4.45 -6.64 -2.70
CA LEU A 165 4.79 -6.54 -1.27
C LEU A 165 3.73 -5.67 -0.57
N ARG A 166 2.68 -6.32 -0.05
CA ARG A 166 1.58 -5.63 0.62
C ARG A 166 2.07 -4.84 1.86
N PRO A 167 1.46 -3.67 2.16
CA PRO A 167 1.73 -2.89 3.38
C PRO A 167 1.80 -3.70 4.68
N LYS A 168 3.01 -4.09 5.06
CA LYS A 168 3.33 -4.76 6.35
C LYS A 168 3.19 -3.80 7.53
N TYR A 169 3.26 -2.49 7.29
CA TYR A 169 3.36 -1.45 8.30
C TYR A 169 2.35 -0.31 8.08
N ILE A 170 2.06 0.41 9.17
CA ILE A 170 1.49 1.76 9.18
C ILE A 170 2.64 2.71 9.57
N VAL A 171 2.74 3.86 8.92
CA VAL A 171 3.76 4.89 9.19
C VAL A 171 3.06 6.19 9.60
N GLU A 172 3.55 6.82 10.66
CA GLU A 172 2.95 7.98 11.33
C GLU A 172 4.06 9.00 11.66
N THR A 173 3.76 10.30 11.61
CA THR A 173 4.71 11.33 12.04
C THR A 173 4.97 11.28 13.55
N THR A 174 6.17 11.66 13.98
CA THR A 174 6.49 11.83 15.39
C THR A 174 6.21 13.26 15.87
N LYS A 175 5.88 13.43 17.16
CA LYS A 175 5.63 14.74 17.81
C LYS A 175 6.82 15.70 17.79
N ILE A 176 8.04 15.21 17.57
CA ILE A 176 9.29 16.00 17.70
C ILE A 176 9.69 16.74 16.43
N ASN A 177 9.10 16.38 15.28
CA ASN A 177 9.43 16.96 13.98
C ASN A 177 9.17 18.47 13.97
N THR A 178 10.15 19.24 13.52
CA THR A 178 10.14 20.71 13.54
C THR A 178 9.78 21.27 12.16
N GLU A 179 9.87 22.60 12.01
CA GLU A 179 9.83 23.25 10.68
C GLU A 179 11.17 23.13 9.91
N GLN A 180 12.15 22.38 10.42
CA GLN A 180 13.48 22.20 9.82
C GLN A 180 13.79 20.71 9.58
N SER A 181 15.01 20.38 9.14
CA SER A 181 15.48 19.00 8.99
C SER A 181 15.72 18.30 10.34
N ASP A 182 15.07 17.15 10.54
CA ASP A 182 15.15 16.23 11.70
C ASP A 182 15.27 14.77 11.19
N PHE A 183 16.40 14.08 11.43
CA PHE A 183 16.68 12.76 10.81
C PHE A 183 17.76 11.93 11.53
N SER A 184 18.15 10.79 10.94
CA SER A 184 19.28 9.92 11.36
C SER A 184 19.17 9.48 12.82
N SER A 185 18.13 8.69 13.09
CA SER A 185 17.85 8.15 14.41
C SER A 185 18.75 6.95 14.78
N ALA A 186 18.92 6.71 16.09
CA ALA A 186 19.54 5.52 16.66
C ALA A 186 18.93 5.17 18.03
N PHE A 187 18.78 3.88 18.35
CA PHE A 187 18.32 3.47 19.68
C PHE A 187 19.41 3.71 20.75
N PHE A 188 18.99 4.26 21.89
CA PHE A 188 19.81 4.35 23.10
C PHE A 188 19.10 3.58 24.22
N GLY A 189 19.56 2.35 24.49
CA GLY A 189 18.84 1.42 25.36
C GLY A 189 17.58 0.84 24.71
N LYS A 190 16.49 0.70 25.48
CA LYS A 190 15.18 0.23 24.97
C LYS A 190 14.11 1.32 24.94
N ASP A 191 14.39 2.45 25.55
CA ASP A 191 13.44 3.46 26.02
C ASP A 191 13.77 4.89 25.54
N LYS A 192 14.89 5.08 24.82
CA LYS A 192 15.30 6.36 24.26
C LYS A 192 15.73 6.25 22.80
N LEU A 193 15.55 7.34 22.06
CA LEU A 193 16.00 7.51 20.70
C LEU A 193 16.93 8.73 20.61
N VAL A 194 18.11 8.54 20.03
CA VAL A 194 19.01 9.61 19.62
C VAL A 194 18.71 9.98 18.17
N PHE A 195 18.82 11.25 17.81
CA PHE A 195 18.58 11.74 16.44
C PHE A 195 19.39 13.00 16.14
N SER A 196 19.38 13.45 14.88
CA SER A 196 20.10 14.62 14.39
C SER A 196 19.09 15.73 14.06
N SER A 197 19.32 16.97 14.51
CA SER A 197 18.41 18.10 14.25
C SER A 197 19.14 19.41 13.98
N THR A 198 18.58 20.24 13.11
CA THR A 198 19.04 21.63 12.89
C THR A 198 18.32 22.65 13.77
N TYR A 199 17.30 22.23 14.54
CA TYR A 199 16.54 23.12 15.41
C TYR A 199 17.32 23.49 16.66
N GLN A 200 17.56 24.77 16.92
CA GLN A 200 18.34 25.28 18.07
C GLN A 200 19.80 24.76 18.19
N ALA A 201 20.32 24.10 17.15
CA ALA A 201 21.68 23.56 17.07
C ALA A 201 22.79 24.57 17.44
N SER A 202 23.89 24.09 18.02
CA SER A 202 25.05 24.86 18.47
C SER A 202 25.68 25.68 17.34
N GLY A 203 25.69 25.15 16.12
CA GLY A 203 26.11 25.88 14.91
C GLY A 203 25.04 26.81 14.33
N GLN A 204 24.79 27.94 15.01
CA GLN A 204 23.80 28.99 14.68
C GLN A 204 24.03 29.77 13.36
N ARG A 205 24.77 29.24 12.38
CA ARG A 205 24.96 29.84 11.05
C ARG A 205 24.44 28.89 9.97
N ASP A 206 23.67 29.44 9.04
CA ASP A 206 23.24 28.78 7.81
C ASP A 206 24.42 28.05 7.11
N TYR A 207 24.30 26.74 7.00
CA TYR A 207 25.16 25.88 6.22
C TYR A 207 24.93 26.15 4.73
N GLU A 208 26.02 26.41 4.01
CA GLU A 208 25.94 27.03 2.68
C GLU A 208 25.39 26.08 1.58
N TRP A 209 25.29 24.78 1.88
CA TRP A 209 24.70 23.75 1.01
C TRP A 209 23.17 23.80 1.03
N THR A 210 22.55 23.64 2.21
CA THR A 210 21.08 23.57 2.40
C THR A 210 20.45 24.93 2.63
N GLY A 211 21.11 25.81 3.40
CA GLY A 211 20.56 27.07 3.92
C GLY A 211 19.86 26.93 5.29
N GLU A 212 20.02 25.80 5.97
CA GLU A 212 19.61 25.60 7.36
C GLU A 212 20.81 25.68 8.32
N PRO A 213 20.63 25.83 9.64
CA PRO A 213 21.72 25.70 10.62
C PRO A 213 22.51 24.39 10.51
N PHE A 214 23.61 24.29 11.25
CA PHE A 214 24.30 23.01 11.41
C PHE A 214 23.45 22.00 12.21
N LEU A 215 23.90 20.75 12.27
CA LEU A 215 23.21 19.65 12.93
C LEU A 215 23.88 19.37 14.27
N ASP A 216 23.07 19.27 15.32
CA ASP A 216 23.47 18.73 16.62
C ASP A 216 22.80 17.36 16.83
N LEU A 217 23.40 16.52 17.66
CA LEU A 217 22.76 15.29 18.15
C LEU A 217 21.89 15.57 19.39
N TYR A 218 20.69 15.02 19.34
CA TYR A 218 19.63 15.09 20.36
C TYR A 218 19.29 13.70 20.89
N ILE A 219 18.65 13.65 22.06
CA ILE A 219 18.05 12.44 22.63
C ILE A 219 16.61 12.73 23.08
N ALA A 220 15.73 11.74 22.95
CA ALA A 220 14.32 11.77 23.29
C ALA A 220 13.89 10.47 24.02
N ASP A 221 12.83 10.55 24.82
CA ASP A 221 12.16 9.39 25.40
C ASP A 221 11.19 8.75 24.39
N ILE A 222 11.12 7.42 24.38
CA ILE A 222 10.15 6.64 23.61
C ILE A 222 8.90 6.43 24.48
N GLY A 223 7.83 7.16 24.17
CA GLY A 223 6.55 7.11 24.88
C GLY A 223 5.54 6.13 24.29
N GLU A 224 4.26 6.30 24.65
CA GLU A 224 3.16 5.47 24.17
C GLU A 224 3.02 5.51 22.63
N GLU A 225 2.71 4.35 22.04
CA GLU A 225 2.70 4.13 20.59
C GLU A 225 3.93 4.67 19.85
N GLY A 226 5.13 4.56 20.47
CA GLY A 226 6.40 4.95 19.86
C GLY A 226 6.56 6.45 19.63
N GLN A 227 5.68 7.29 20.20
CA GLN A 227 5.78 8.73 20.06
C GLN A 227 6.93 9.28 20.92
N LEU A 228 7.72 10.16 20.32
CA LEU A 228 8.93 10.72 20.94
C LEU A 228 8.60 11.96 21.78
N GLU A 229 9.16 12.03 22.99
CA GLU A 229 8.90 13.09 23.97
C GLU A 229 10.20 13.49 24.71
N ASN A 230 10.16 14.54 25.55
CA ASN A 230 11.27 15.00 26.39
C ASN A 230 12.62 15.20 25.63
N THR A 231 12.58 15.91 24.50
CA THR A 231 13.77 16.16 23.67
C THR A 231 14.79 17.08 24.36
N GLN A 232 16.06 16.71 24.28
CA GLN A 232 17.21 17.52 24.73
C GLN A 232 18.45 17.26 23.85
N GLN A 233 19.39 18.19 23.81
CA GLN A 233 20.70 17.95 23.19
C GLN A 233 21.48 16.88 23.98
N ILE A 234 22.38 16.17 23.32
CA ILE A 234 23.35 15.31 24.01
C ILE A 234 24.39 16.19 24.72
N GLU A 235 24.65 15.91 26.00
CA GLU A 235 25.58 16.67 26.84
C GLU A 235 27.04 16.20 26.68
N GLY A 236 27.99 17.13 26.85
CA GLY A 236 29.43 16.92 26.68
C GLY A 236 29.99 17.41 25.34
N ASP A 237 31.16 16.90 24.96
CA ASP A 237 31.98 17.36 23.82
C ASP A 237 31.52 16.83 22.44
N ILE A 238 30.31 16.26 22.36
CA ILE A 238 29.74 15.74 21.10
C ILE A 238 29.24 16.86 20.19
N ASN A 239 28.46 17.82 20.69
CA ASN A 239 27.90 18.87 19.83
C ASN A 239 28.88 20.04 19.64
N THR A 240 29.03 20.53 18.41
CA THR A 240 29.97 21.59 18.04
C THR A 240 29.33 22.66 17.15
N ALA A 241 30.11 23.64 16.69
CA ALA A 241 29.62 24.68 15.77
C ALA A 241 29.42 24.20 14.31
N PHE A 242 29.40 22.89 14.07
CA PHE A 242 29.36 22.22 12.76
C PHE A 242 28.50 20.96 12.83
N HIS A 243 28.26 20.25 11.72
CA HIS A 243 27.43 19.04 11.77
C HIS A 243 28.05 17.92 12.59
N GLU A 244 27.29 17.46 13.58
CA GLU A 244 27.26 16.08 14.03
C GLU A 244 25.94 15.42 13.61
N SER A 245 25.99 14.15 13.19
CA SER A 245 24.79 13.37 12.86
C SER A 245 25.06 11.87 12.96
N SER A 246 23.99 11.08 12.89
CA SER A 246 24.05 9.62 12.63
C SER A 246 24.97 8.89 13.63
N ALA A 247 24.44 8.59 14.80
CA ALA A 247 25.14 7.90 15.89
C ALA A 247 24.85 6.38 15.91
N VAL A 248 25.72 5.60 16.54
CA VAL A 248 25.43 4.23 16.99
C VAL A 248 26.18 3.95 18.30
N PHE A 249 25.54 3.21 19.21
CA PHE A 249 26.05 2.98 20.57
C PHE A 249 26.47 1.53 20.77
N THR A 250 27.49 1.29 21.59
CA THR A 250 27.82 -0.07 22.05
C THR A 250 26.73 -0.64 22.94
N LYS A 251 26.66 -1.97 23.05
CA LYS A 251 25.58 -2.68 23.78
C LYS A 251 25.53 -2.41 25.28
N ASP A 252 26.61 -1.88 25.86
CA ASP A 252 26.70 -1.39 27.24
C ASP A 252 26.42 0.12 27.37
N LEU A 253 26.13 0.79 26.26
CA LEU A 253 25.88 2.23 26.11
C LEU A 253 27.05 3.15 26.52
N LYS A 254 28.28 2.61 26.67
CA LYS A 254 29.45 3.36 27.15
C LYS A 254 30.30 4.02 26.07
N THR A 255 30.17 3.58 24.82
CA THR A 255 30.87 4.15 23.66
C THR A 255 29.86 4.49 22.57
N VAL A 256 30.06 5.62 21.91
CA VAL A 256 29.31 6.02 20.70
C VAL A 256 30.27 6.15 19.52
N TYR A 257 29.78 5.82 18.33
CA TYR A 257 30.38 6.20 17.05
C TYR A 257 29.41 7.13 16.33
N PHE A 258 29.88 8.24 15.79
CA PHE A 258 29.02 9.22 15.11
C PHE A 258 29.73 9.94 13.96
N THR A 259 28.94 10.53 13.07
CA THR A 259 29.46 11.30 11.92
C THR A 259 29.69 12.76 12.32
N ARG A 260 30.85 13.33 11.99
CA ARG A 260 31.20 14.74 12.23
C ARG A 260 31.88 15.38 11.01
N ASN A 261 31.67 16.68 10.79
CA ASN A 261 32.46 17.48 9.86
C ASN A 261 33.96 17.50 10.23
N ASN A 262 34.87 17.40 9.26
CA ASN A 262 36.33 17.41 9.48
C ASN A 262 36.83 18.74 10.11
N PHE A 263 36.95 18.72 11.43
CA PHE A 263 37.26 19.87 12.27
C PHE A 263 38.25 19.47 13.36
N LYS A 264 39.35 20.22 13.51
CA LYS A 264 40.40 19.89 14.49
C LYS A 264 40.97 21.17 15.11
N ASN A 265 40.95 21.25 16.43
CA ASN A 265 41.52 22.33 17.25
C ASN A 265 41.07 23.73 16.80
N GLY A 266 39.76 23.96 16.69
CA GLY A 266 39.18 25.26 16.32
C GLY A 266 39.24 25.58 14.82
N LYS A 267 39.71 24.65 13.96
CA LYS A 267 39.90 24.89 12.53
C LYS A 267 39.28 23.78 11.69
N LYS A 268 38.53 24.18 10.66
CA LYS A 268 38.10 23.28 9.57
C LYS A 268 39.34 22.71 8.88
N ARG A 269 39.30 21.42 8.53
CA ARG A 269 40.23 20.81 7.58
C ARG A 269 39.45 20.42 6.34
N SER A 270 40.10 20.61 5.21
CA SER A 270 39.52 20.41 3.90
C SER A 270 40.46 19.62 3.01
N ASP A 271 39.89 18.98 1.99
CA ASP A 271 40.64 18.35 0.91
C ASP A 271 41.37 19.39 0.03
N ARG A 272 42.08 18.89 -1.00
CA ARG A 272 42.81 19.74 -1.95
C ARG A 272 41.93 20.65 -2.83
N LYS A 273 40.60 20.56 -2.74
CA LYS A 273 39.60 21.41 -3.40
C LYS A 273 38.91 22.37 -2.42
N ASN A 274 39.35 22.42 -1.16
CA ASN A 274 38.74 23.13 -0.02
C ASN A 274 37.42 22.51 0.51
N THR A 275 37.02 21.32 0.06
CA THR A 275 35.82 20.62 0.58
C THR A 275 36.08 20.09 1.99
N VAL A 276 35.20 20.40 2.94
CA VAL A 276 35.21 19.75 4.26
C VAL A 276 34.58 18.37 4.11
N ARG A 277 35.29 17.32 4.53
CA ARG A 277 34.81 15.93 4.47
C ARG A 277 34.13 15.50 5.76
N LEU A 278 33.35 14.42 5.71
CA LEU A 278 32.78 13.78 6.90
C LEU A 278 33.77 12.77 7.48
N LYS A 279 33.76 12.60 8.80
CA LYS A 279 34.59 11.63 9.51
C LYS A 279 33.77 10.90 10.56
N LEU A 280 34.15 9.66 10.85
CA LEU A 280 33.66 8.94 12.00
C LEU A 280 34.48 9.28 13.24
N MET A 281 33.79 9.73 14.28
CA MET A 281 34.33 9.98 15.61
C MET A 281 33.90 8.86 16.54
N THR A 282 34.67 8.64 17.61
CA THR A 282 34.22 7.87 18.78
C THR A 282 34.28 8.74 20.03
N ALA A 283 33.45 8.46 21.02
CA ALA A 283 33.47 9.13 22.32
C ALA A 283 32.99 8.18 23.43
N ASN A 284 33.35 8.48 24.68
CA ASN A 284 32.96 7.72 25.86
C ASN A 284 32.10 8.55 26.82
N VAL A 285 31.17 7.89 27.51
CA VAL A 285 30.33 8.51 28.54
C VAL A 285 30.95 8.35 29.93
N ASP A 286 30.93 9.41 30.73
CA ASP A 286 31.33 9.37 32.15
C ASP A 286 30.19 8.84 33.06
N ASP A 287 30.47 8.73 34.37
CA ASP A 287 29.48 8.26 35.35
C ASP A 287 28.38 9.30 35.69
N ASP A 288 28.55 10.56 35.27
CA ASP A 288 27.57 11.65 35.42
C ASP A 288 26.65 11.77 34.18
N GLY A 289 27.02 11.18 33.04
CA GLY A 289 26.25 11.12 31.80
C GLY A 289 26.80 11.98 30.64
N ASN A 290 27.92 12.67 30.82
CA ASN A 290 28.53 13.52 29.80
C ASN A 290 29.37 12.69 28.82
N TRP A 291 29.33 13.05 27.54
CA TRP A 291 30.22 12.45 26.54
C TRP A 291 31.54 13.23 26.42
N SER A 292 32.65 12.51 26.48
CA SER A 292 34.01 13.06 26.49
C SER A 292 34.97 12.17 25.66
N ASP A 293 36.27 12.49 25.71
CA ASP A 293 37.34 11.74 25.04
C ASP A 293 37.08 11.47 23.55
N VAL A 294 36.70 12.53 22.82
CA VAL A 294 36.24 12.43 21.43
C VAL A 294 37.39 12.26 20.44
N GLU A 295 37.60 11.02 19.96
CA GLU A 295 38.71 10.64 19.07
C GLU A 295 38.28 10.39 17.61
N GLU A 296 39.23 10.60 16.69
CA GLU A 296 39.07 10.41 15.23
C GLU A 296 39.49 8.98 14.84
N LEU A 297 38.59 8.18 14.26
CA LEU A 297 38.91 6.80 13.88
C LEU A 297 40.06 6.71 12.85
N PRO A 298 40.93 5.68 12.91
CA PRO A 298 42.22 5.68 12.21
C PRO A 298 42.13 5.53 10.68
N PHE A 299 40.98 5.08 10.16
CA PHE A 299 40.70 4.92 8.73
C PHE A 299 39.99 6.14 8.11
N ASN A 300 39.82 7.24 8.86
CA ASN A 300 39.39 8.52 8.30
C ASN A 300 40.46 9.14 7.39
N ASN A 301 40.05 10.08 6.53
CA ASN A 301 40.98 10.84 5.70
C ASN A 301 40.54 12.30 5.52
N ASP A 302 41.46 13.16 5.06
CA ASP A 302 41.14 14.54 4.68
C ASP A 302 40.63 14.64 3.23
N ASN A 303 40.72 13.58 2.41
CA ASN A 303 40.40 13.61 0.96
C ASN A 303 39.11 12.86 0.57
N TYR A 304 38.55 12.03 1.46
CA TYR A 304 37.28 11.33 1.30
C TYR A 304 36.48 11.40 2.60
N SER A 305 35.17 11.18 2.52
CA SER A 305 34.22 11.15 3.62
C SER A 305 34.05 9.73 4.17
N VAL A 306 33.86 9.62 5.49
CA VAL A 306 33.46 8.39 6.19
C VAL A 306 32.31 8.75 7.12
N ALA A 307 31.16 8.09 6.96
CA ALA A 307 29.89 8.54 7.56
C ALA A 307 28.92 7.38 7.83
N HIS A 308 27.85 7.68 8.57
CA HIS A 308 26.70 6.78 8.79
C HIS A 308 27.10 5.42 9.41
N PRO A 309 27.61 5.41 10.66
CA PRO A 309 28.12 4.21 11.32
C PRO A 309 27.02 3.26 11.82
N ALA A 310 27.26 1.95 11.75
CA ALA A 310 26.46 0.91 12.38
C ALA A 310 27.33 -0.23 12.93
N LEU A 311 26.96 -0.81 14.08
CA LEU A 311 27.69 -1.92 14.71
C LEU A 311 27.03 -3.27 14.46
N SER A 312 27.83 -4.34 14.36
CA SER A 312 27.32 -5.71 14.46
C SER A 312 26.78 -6.02 15.86
N LEU A 313 25.85 -6.97 15.96
CA LEU A 313 25.21 -7.39 17.22
C LEU A 313 26.18 -7.88 18.31
N ASP A 314 27.38 -8.30 17.91
CA ASP A 314 28.46 -8.77 18.78
C ASP A 314 29.55 -7.71 19.05
N GLY A 315 29.40 -6.50 18.52
CA GLY A 315 30.31 -5.37 18.67
C GLY A 315 31.68 -5.54 17.99
N LYS A 316 31.85 -6.50 17.07
CA LYS A 316 33.15 -6.79 16.41
C LYS A 316 33.29 -6.25 14.99
N LYS A 317 32.27 -5.63 14.41
CA LYS A 317 32.35 -4.94 13.12
C LYS A 317 31.68 -3.57 13.19
N LEU A 318 32.29 -2.59 12.53
CA LEU A 318 31.74 -1.26 12.30
C LEU A 318 31.52 -1.08 10.80
N PHE A 319 30.26 -1.05 10.39
CA PHE A 319 29.79 -0.75 9.04
C PHE A 319 29.63 0.77 8.87
N PHE A 320 29.85 1.29 7.65
CA PHE A 320 29.73 2.72 7.33
C PHE A 320 29.67 2.98 5.82
N ALA A 321 29.31 4.21 5.43
CA ALA A 321 29.31 4.68 4.04
C ALA A 321 30.55 5.52 3.71
N SER A 322 31.08 5.43 2.49
CA SER A 322 32.28 6.20 2.07
C SER A 322 32.44 6.39 0.55
N ASP A 323 33.05 7.52 0.16
CA ASP A 323 33.57 7.79 -1.20
C ASP A 323 35.09 7.52 -1.32
N MET A 324 35.62 6.60 -0.52
CA MET A 324 37.06 6.24 -0.53
C MET A 324 37.50 5.51 -1.82
N PRO A 325 38.82 5.48 -2.12
CA PRO A 325 39.34 4.73 -3.26
C PRO A 325 38.97 3.24 -3.21
N GLY A 326 38.20 2.77 -4.19
CA GLY A 326 37.62 1.42 -4.23
C GLY A 326 36.08 1.41 -4.18
N THR A 327 35.46 2.57 -3.89
CA THR A 327 34.02 2.81 -4.09
C THR A 327 33.65 2.69 -5.57
N THR A 328 32.46 2.15 -5.84
CA THR A 328 31.90 1.85 -7.16
C THR A 328 31.06 3.02 -7.68
N GLY A 329 30.24 3.63 -6.82
CA GLY A 329 29.33 4.73 -7.16
C GLY A 329 29.79 6.10 -6.65
N GLU A 330 28.82 6.91 -6.24
CA GLU A 330 29.03 8.15 -5.48
C GLU A 330 29.32 7.88 -3.99
N SER A 331 28.77 6.80 -3.41
CA SER A 331 29.18 6.28 -2.09
C SER A 331 28.82 4.81 -1.91
N ASP A 332 29.76 4.00 -1.42
CA ASP A 332 29.58 2.56 -1.16
C ASP A 332 29.46 2.31 0.35
N LEU A 333 28.87 1.16 0.74
CA LEU A 333 29.03 0.62 2.09
C LEU A 333 30.31 -0.22 2.25
N TRP A 334 30.92 -0.05 3.41
CA TRP A 334 32.15 -0.69 3.88
C TRP A 334 31.98 -1.20 5.31
N TYR A 335 32.89 -2.06 5.77
CA TYR A 335 33.08 -2.36 7.19
C TYR A 335 34.56 -2.46 7.59
N VAL A 336 34.85 -2.31 8.88
CA VAL A 336 36.11 -2.72 9.52
C VAL A 336 35.83 -3.73 10.63
N ASP A 337 36.78 -4.62 10.90
CA ASP A 337 36.79 -5.40 12.14
C ASP A 337 37.20 -4.51 13.32
N ILE A 338 36.61 -4.74 14.50
CA ILE A 338 37.01 -4.17 15.79
C ILE A 338 37.69 -5.29 16.60
N TYR A 339 38.95 -5.08 16.95
CA TYR A 339 39.74 -6.05 17.72
C TYR A 339 39.61 -5.84 19.23
N LYS A 340 40.00 -6.86 20.01
CA LYS A 340 39.79 -6.91 21.48
C LYS A 340 40.55 -5.86 22.29
N ASP A 341 41.50 -5.18 21.67
CA ASP A 341 42.30 -4.09 22.22
C ASP A 341 41.78 -2.69 21.81
N GLY A 342 40.65 -2.63 21.09
CA GLY A 342 40.07 -1.39 20.56
C GLY A 342 40.69 -0.92 19.24
N SER A 343 41.64 -1.66 18.67
CA SER A 343 42.17 -1.36 17.34
C SER A 343 41.25 -1.85 16.20
N TYR A 344 41.44 -1.32 15.00
CA TYR A 344 40.59 -1.56 13.84
C TYR A 344 41.35 -2.27 12.72
N GLY A 345 40.66 -3.12 11.96
CA GLY A 345 41.16 -3.70 10.72
C GLY A 345 41.11 -2.73 9.53
N ASP A 346 41.63 -3.17 8.38
CA ASP A 346 41.52 -2.44 7.10
C ASP A 346 40.06 -2.40 6.60
N PRO A 347 39.59 -1.32 5.94
CA PRO A 347 38.26 -1.26 5.36
C PRO A 347 38.00 -2.29 4.24
N ILE A 348 36.86 -2.96 4.31
CA ILE A 348 36.39 -3.96 3.35
C ILE A 348 35.05 -3.51 2.75
N ASN A 349 34.98 -3.41 1.42
CA ASN A 349 33.79 -3.04 0.67
C ASN A 349 32.75 -4.18 0.68
N LEU A 350 31.45 -3.89 0.83
CA LEU A 350 30.39 -4.91 0.87
C LEU A 350 30.10 -5.57 -0.49
N GLY A 351 30.55 -4.97 -1.59
CA GLY A 351 30.49 -5.50 -2.95
C GLY A 351 29.14 -5.31 -3.66
N GLN A 352 29.12 -5.71 -4.93
CA GLN A 352 28.07 -5.43 -5.94
C GLN A 352 26.69 -6.09 -5.67
N LYS A 353 26.45 -6.64 -4.48
CA LYS A 353 25.11 -7.02 -4.00
C LYS A 353 24.43 -5.93 -3.19
N VAL A 354 25.22 -5.06 -2.57
CA VAL A 354 24.75 -3.90 -1.81
C VAL A 354 25.09 -2.63 -2.59
N ASN A 355 26.35 -2.51 -3.02
CA ASN A 355 26.91 -1.32 -3.63
C ASN A 355 26.65 -1.27 -5.15
N THR A 356 26.38 -0.07 -5.66
CA THR A 356 25.99 0.20 -7.05
C THR A 356 26.77 1.38 -7.63
N GLU A 357 26.38 1.88 -8.80
CA GLU A 357 26.90 3.14 -9.36
C GLU A 357 26.28 4.41 -8.73
N GLY A 358 25.37 4.30 -7.74
CA GLY A 358 24.71 5.41 -7.05
C GLY A 358 25.27 5.71 -5.66
N ARG A 359 24.38 6.07 -4.73
CA ARG A 359 24.70 6.32 -3.32
C ARG A 359 24.06 5.26 -2.44
N GLU A 360 24.87 4.37 -1.86
CA GLU A 360 24.47 3.58 -0.70
C GLU A 360 24.86 4.30 0.61
N SER A 361 23.98 4.26 1.61
CA SER A 361 24.15 4.95 2.90
C SER A 361 23.22 4.43 3.99
N PHE A 362 23.37 4.97 5.20
CA PHE A 362 22.56 4.67 6.39
C PHE A 362 22.40 3.17 6.68
N PRO A 363 23.52 2.41 6.82
CA PRO A 363 23.45 1.05 7.29
C PRO A 363 22.87 0.99 8.71
N TYR A 364 22.19 -0.11 9.02
CA TYR A 364 21.72 -0.48 10.34
C TYR A 364 21.72 -2.02 10.46
N ILE A 365 22.21 -2.57 11.56
CA ILE A 365 22.12 -4.01 11.84
C ILE A 365 21.01 -4.23 12.86
N ALA A 366 19.95 -4.93 12.45
CA ALA A 366 18.81 -5.24 13.31
C ALA A 366 19.09 -6.44 14.21
N ASP A 367 18.28 -6.62 15.28
CA ASP A 367 18.42 -7.70 16.27
C ASP A 367 18.28 -9.12 15.68
N ASP A 368 17.75 -9.28 14.45
CA ASP A 368 17.74 -10.56 13.72
C ASP A 368 19.06 -10.88 13.00
N GLY A 369 19.99 -9.92 12.94
CA GLY A 369 21.29 -10.01 12.29
C GLY A 369 21.34 -9.43 10.86
N ALA A 370 20.22 -8.95 10.33
CA ALA A 370 20.17 -8.44 8.97
C ALA A 370 20.66 -6.99 8.85
N LEU A 371 21.23 -6.69 7.67
CA LEU A 371 21.59 -5.34 7.25
C LEU A 371 20.37 -4.65 6.63
N TYR A 372 19.92 -3.58 7.24
CA TYR A 372 19.09 -2.58 6.59
C TYR A 372 20.01 -1.47 6.07
N PHE A 373 19.71 -0.94 4.89
CA PHE A 373 20.46 0.17 4.29
C PHE A 373 19.58 0.94 3.30
N THR A 374 20.10 2.04 2.80
CA THR A 374 19.44 2.90 1.83
C THR A 374 20.25 3.02 0.55
N SER A 375 19.59 3.04 -0.60
CA SER A 375 20.19 3.29 -1.94
C SER A 375 19.30 4.20 -2.77
N ASP A 376 19.87 5.06 -3.60
CA ASP A 376 19.14 5.81 -4.64
C ASP A 376 19.23 5.20 -6.05
N ALA A 377 20.06 4.17 -6.24
CA ALA A 377 20.30 3.53 -7.54
C ALA A 377 19.64 2.16 -7.70
N LEU A 378 19.44 1.42 -6.60
CA LEU A 378 18.63 0.20 -6.59
C LEU A 378 17.18 0.49 -7.05
N LEU A 379 16.46 -0.59 -7.40
CA LEU A 379 15.09 -0.50 -7.93
C LEU A 379 14.10 -0.15 -6.81
N GLY A 380 13.42 0.98 -6.96
CA GLY A 380 12.61 1.60 -5.90
C GLY A 380 11.68 2.70 -6.41
N PHE A 381 11.05 3.42 -5.48
CA PHE A 381 10.00 4.39 -5.76
C PHE A 381 10.48 5.84 -5.93
N GLY A 382 11.61 6.23 -5.36
CA GLY A 382 11.88 7.64 -5.07
C GLY A 382 13.30 8.11 -5.36
N GLY A 383 13.78 8.97 -4.46
CA GLY A 383 15.18 9.34 -4.30
C GLY A 383 15.92 8.16 -3.70
N PHE A 384 16.27 8.28 -2.42
CA PHE A 384 16.65 7.17 -1.55
C PHE A 384 15.47 6.24 -1.22
N ASP A 385 15.65 4.92 -1.37
CA ASP A 385 14.75 3.85 -0.93
C ASP A 385 15.46 2.97 0.13
N VAL A 386 14.73 2.38 1.10
CA VAL A 386 15.25 1.41 2.09
C VAL A 386 15.19 -0.03 1.57
N PHE A 387 16.26 -0.79 1.84
CA PHE A 387 16.42 -2.20 1.49
C PHE A 387 16.86 -3.03 2.70
N LYS A 388 16.52 -4.33 2.71
CA LYS A 388 17.00 -5.35 3.65
C LYS A 388 17.89 -6.36 2.93
N ALA A 389 19.07 -6.67 3.46
CA ALA A 389 19.92 -7.76 3.02
C ALA A 389 20.29 -8.67 4.19
N GLU A 390 20.12 -9.98 4.02
CA GLU A 390 20.60 -10.98 4.99
C GLU A 390 22.13 -11.09 4.91
N LEU A 391 22.82 -11.07 6.06
CA LEU A 391 24.27 -11.26 6.14
C LEU A 391 24.63 -12.73 6.43
N SER A 392 25.75 -13.20 5.90
CA SER A 392 26.39 -14.45 6.34
C SER A 392 27.22 -14.24 7.62
N ASP A 393 27.60 -15.33 8.29
CA ASP A 393 28.56 -15.34 9.41
C ASP A 393 29.89 -14.62 9.09
N SER A 394 30.25 -14.56 7.80
CA SER A 394 31.45 -13.88 7.28
C SER A 394 31.21 -12.40 6.92
N GLY A 395 30.01 -11.86 7.13
CA GLY A 395 29.64 -10.48 6.79
C GLY A 395 29.36 -10.23 5.30
N ILE A 396 29.14 -11.27 4.50
CA ILE A 396 28.80 -11.15 3.08
C ILE A 396 27.28 -11.02 2.94
N ALA A 397 26.82 -9.97 2.27
CA ALA A 397 25.39 -9.74 2.02
C ALA A 397 24.84 -10.66 0.92
N ARG A 398 23.57 -11.06 1.08
CA ARG A 398 22.75 -11.66 0.02
C ARG A 398 22.10 -10.57 -0.85
N ASP A 399 21.32 -11.00 -1.84
CA ASP A 399 20.50 -10.10 -2.67
C ASP A 399 19.54 -9.27 -1.79
N PRO A 400 19.43 -7.94 -2.02
CA PRO A 400 18.62 -7.05 -1.19
C PRO A 400 17.14 -7.02 -1.60
N GLU A 401 16.25 -7.02 -0.61
CA GLU A 401 14.80 -6.83 -0.76
C GLU A 401 14.43 -5.35 -0.53
N ASN A 402 13.68 -4.73 -1.46
CA ASN A 402 13.11 -3.39 -1.23
C ASN A 402 12.02 -3.47 -0.14
N MET A 403 12.03 -2.55 0.83
CA MET A 403 11.12 -2.61 1.98
C MET A 403 9.64 -2.31 1.66
N GLY A 404 9.35 -1.78 0.47
CA GLY A 404 8.01 -1.60 -0.06
C GLY A 404 7.22 -0.46 0.57
N LEU A 405 6.02 -0.22 0.04
CA LEU A 405 5.08 0.76 0.61
C LEU A 405 4.51 0.23 1.94
N PRO A 406 4.36 1.06 2.99
CA PRO A 406 4.61 2.50 3.05
C PRO A 406 5.96 2.86 3.71
N ILE A 407 6.90 1.91 3.85
CA ILE A 407 8.24 2.21 4.37
C ILE A 407 8.99 3.10 3.36
N ASN A 408 8.96 2.73 2.08
CA ASN A 408 9.45 3.57 0.99
C ASN A 408 8.33 4.39 0.35
N SER A 409 8.70 5.45 -0.36
CA SER A 409 7.84 6.48 -0.93
C SER A 409 8.50 7.13 -2.16
N ALA A 410 7.90 8.20 -2.72
CA ALA A 410 8.54 8.98 -3.78
C ALA A 410 9.61 9.98 -3.26
N GLY A 411 9.73 10.18 -1.95
CA GLY A 411 10.75 11.05 -1.36
C GLY A 411 12.14 10.40 -1.28
N ASP A 412 12.95 10.88 -0.35
CA ASP A 412 14.00 10.09 0.27
C ASP A 412 13.46 9.35 1.49
N ASP A 413 13.88 8.10 1.67
CA ASP A 413 13.52 7.22 2.78
C ASP A 413 14.78 6.51 3.31
N PHE A 414 15.17 6.87 4.54
CA PHE A 414 16.52 6.61 5.05
C PHE A 414 16.61 6.55 6.57
N GLY A 415 17.76 6.14 7.12
CA GLY A 415 17.95 6.04 8.58
C GLY A 415 16.93 5.11 9.26
N PHE A 416 16.70 3.94 8.66
CA PHE A 416 15.72 2.96 9.11
C PHE A 416 16.21 2.18 10.34
N LEU A 417 15.34 2.05 11.35
CA LEU A 417 15.54 1.27 12.56
C LEU A 417 14.35 0.34 12.80
N ILE A 418 14.57 -0.87 13.32
CA ILE A 418 13.49 -1.79 13.71
C ILE A 418 13.79 -2.55 15.00
N GLN A 419 12.83 -2.58 15.92
CA GLN A 419 12.77 -3.52 17.03
C GLN A 419 12.09 -4.80 16.52
N THR A 420 12.84 -5.87 16.29
CA THR A 420 12.32 -7.08 15.62
C THR A 420 11.34 -7.89 16.49
N GLU A 421 11.44 -7.78 17.83
CA GLU A 421 10.50 -8.39 18.79
C GLU A 421 9.05 -7.91 18.58
N THR A 422 8.87 -6.64 18.19
CA THR A 422 7.56 -5.96 18.05
C THR A 422 7.22 -5.61 16.59
N ASN A 423 8.21 -5.64 15.69
CA ASN A 423 8.15 -5.09 14.33
C ASN A 423 7.73 -3.60 14.30
N THR A 424 8.17 -2.83 15.29
CA THR A 424 7.99 -1.38 15.40
C THR A 424 9.33 -0.66 15.25
N GLY A 425 9.34 0.58 14.78
CA GLY A 425 10.61 1.28 14.56
C GLY A 425 10.46 2.70 14.02
N TYR A 426 11.56 3.23 13.47
CA TYR A 426 11.64 4.61 12.98
C TYR A 426 12.28 4.68 11.60
N ILE A 427 11.92 5.72 10.84
CA ILE A 427 12.53 6.05 9.55
C ILE A 427 12.57 7.57 9.37
N SER A 428 13.65 8.07 8.78
CA SER A 428 13.78 9.47 8.33
C SER A 428 13.29 9.61 6.88
N SER A 429 12.49 10.63 6.58
CA SER A 429 11.92 10.80 5.25
C SER A 429 11.50 12.22 4.94
N ASN A 430 11.54 12.62 3.65
CA ASN A 430 10.94 13.87 3.16
C ASN A 430 9.64 13.65 2.34
N ARG A 431 8.96 12.50 2.51
CA ARG A 431 7.71 12.13 1.81
C ARG A 431 6.59 13.18 1.80
N ASP A 432 6.41 13.91 2.90
CA ASP A 432 5.40 14.99 3.04
C ASP A 432 6.01 16.39 2.80
N GLY A 433 7.30 16.46 2.46
CA GLY A 433 8.09 17.67 2.29
C GLY A 433 8.04 18.25 0.87
N ASN A 434 8.10 19.58 0.77
CA ASN A 434 8.22 20.29 -0.52
C ASN A 434 9.44 21.22 -0.61
N ARG A 435 10.29 21.25 0.43
CA ARG A 435 11.53 22.04 0.51
C ARG A 435 12.80 21.19 0.27
N GLY A 436 12.63 19.89 0.01
CA GLY A 436 13.72 18.92 -0.05
C GLY A 436 14.25 18.62 1.34
N SER A 437 15.58 18.53 1.52
CA SER A 437 16.20 18.09 2.79
C SER A 437 15.83 18.96 4.00
N ALA A 438 15.47 20.23 3.78
CA ALA A 438 14.83 21.11 4.76
C ALA A 438 13.36 20.73 5.07
N SER A 439 13.03 19.44 4.99
CA SER A 439 11.77 18.79 5.33
C SER A 439 11.96 17.27 5.54
N ASP A 440 13.20 16.82 5.76
CA ASP A 440 13.45 15.48 6.30
C ASP A 440 12.89 15.42 7.73
N GLN A 441 12.11 14.39 8.03
CA GLN A 441 11.37 14.22 9.27
C GLN A 441 11.44 12.78 9.78
N ILE A 442 11.30 12.59 11.09
CA ILE A 442 11.28 11.27 11.74
C ILE A 442 9.85 10.76 11.81
N TYR A 443 9.60 9.59 11.22
CA TYR A 443 8.35 8.87 11.27
C TYR A 443 8.52 7.63 12.14
N TYR A 444 7.50 7.32 12.92
CA TYR A 444 7.35 6.05 13.60
C TYR A 444 6.60 5.07 12.70
N PHE A 445 6.92 3.78 12.78
CA PHE A 445 6.16 2.73 12.12
C PHE A 445 5.81 1.58 13.07
N LYS A 446 4.64 0.99 12.84
CA LYS A 446 4.10 -0.17 13.58
C LYS A 446 3.49 -1.17 12.61
N PRO A 447 3.35 -2.46 12.98
CA PRO A 447 2.73 -3.46 12.11
C PRO A 447 1.33 -3.03 11.70
N SER A 448 1.03 -3.19 10.41
CA SER A 448 -0.32 -2.99 9.90
C SER A 448 -1.23 -4.08 10.46
N LYS A 449 -2.42 -3.70 10.94
CA LYS A 449 -3.43 -4.70 11.31
C LYS A 449 -3.73 -5.57 10.11
N CYS A 450 -3.70 -6.88 10.30
CA CYS A 450 -3.98 -7.81 9.21
C CYS A 450 -5.50 -7.98 9.07
N VAL A 451 -6.06 -7.45 7.98
CA VAL A 451 -7.50 -7.29 7.75
C VAL A 451 -7.94 -8.10 6.53
N VAL A 452 -8.86 -9.04 6.74
CA VAL A 452 -9.46 -9.84 5.66
C VAL A 452 -10.90 -9.40 5.40
N GLU A 453 -11.19 -8.95 4.18
CA GLU A 453 -12.54 -8.56 3.73
C GLU A 453 -13.29 -9.82 3.27
N ILE A 454 -14.18 -10.36 4.09
CA ILE A 454 -14.93 -11.59 3.76
C ILE A 454 -16.13 -11.22 2.89
N THR A 455 -16.25 -11.86 1.73
CA THR A 455 -17.30 -11.61 0.73
C THR A 455 -17.87 -12.92 0.19
N GLY A 456 -19.01 -12.86 -0.48
CA GLY A 456 -19.52 -13.98 -1.27
C GLY A 456 -20.91 -13.73 -1.83
N ILE A 457 -21.48 -14.74 -2.50
CA ILE A 457 -22.91 -14.83 -2.83
C ILE A 457 -23.61 -15.95 -2.05
N VAL A 458 -24.94 -15.86 -1.96
CA VAL A 458 -25.80 -16.96 -1.47
C VAL A 458 -26.70 -17.48 -2.59
N THR A 459 -26.72 -18.80 -2.79
CA THR A 459 -27.50 -19.49 -3.84
C THR A 459 -28.34 -20.65 -3.30
N ASP A 460 -29.38 -21.06 -4.03
CA ASP A 460 -30.08 -22.33 -3.80
C ASP A 460 -29.42 -23.46 -4.61
N SER A 461 -28.85 -24.46 -3.92
CA SER A 461 -28.13 -25.59 -4.53
C SER A 461 -28.96 -26.42 -5.50
N LYS A 462 -30.30 -26.40 -5.40
CA LYS A 462 -31.20 -27.13 -6.31
C LYS A 462 -31.57 -26.36 -7.58
N THR A 463 -31.51 -25.03 -7.56
CA THR A 463 -32.02 -24.19 -8.66
C THR A 463 -30.97 -23.28 -9.29
N GLY A 464 -29.85 -23.03 -8.60
CA GLY A 464 -28.89 -21.98 -8.96
C GLY A 464 -29.44 -20.56 -8.79
N ASN A 465 -30.62 -20.38 -8.17
CA ASN A 465 -31.19 -19.07 -7.93
C ASN A 465 -30.36 -18.30 -6.90
N LEU A 466 -30.23 -17.00 -7.13
CA LEU A 466 -29.67 -16.03 -6.17
C LEU A 466 -30.64 -15.84 -4.99
N MET A 467 -30.12 -15.78 -3.77
CA MET A 467 -30.90 -15.76 -2.52
C MET A 467 -30.82 -14.43 -1.74
N PRO A 468 -31.40 -13.32 -2.27
CA PRO A 468 -31.49 -12.07 -1.54
C PRO A 468 -32.38 -12.21 -0.30
N GLY A 469 -32.04 -11.54 0.79
CA GLY A 469 -32.77 -11.60 2.06
C GLY A 469 -32.46 -12.83 2.93
N ALA A 470 -31.62 -13.76 2.48
CA ALA A 470 -30.97 -14.73 3.36
C ALA A 470 -30.08 -14.00 4.39
N THR A 471 -29.70 -14.67 5.47
CA THR A 471 -28.83 -14.13 6.52
C THR A 471 -27.58 -14.97 6.62
N VAL A 472 -26.41 -14.31 6.58
CA VAL A 472 -25.10 -14.93 6.81
C VAL A 472 -24.57 -14.47 8.18
N LYS A 473 -24.01 -15.40 8.94
CA LYS A 473 -23.41 -15.20 10.26
C LYS A 473 -21.96 -15.62 10.23
N LEU A 474 -21.09 -14.80 10.81
CA LEU A 474 -19.66 -15.00 10.92
C LEU A 474 -19.29 -15.27 12.38
N LEU A 475 -18.57 -16.36 12.65
CA LEU A 475 -18.21 -16.78 14.01
C LEU A 475 -16.75 -17.22 14.11
N ASP A 476 -16.17 -17.05 15.30
CA ASP A 476 -14.82 -17.54 15.64
C ASP A 476 -14.80 -19.06 15.92
N MET A 477 -13.61 -19.64 16.14
CA MET A 477 -13.48 -21.04 16.58
C MET A 477 -14.08 -21.34 17.97
N GLY A 478 -14.45 -20.31 18.75
CA GLY A 478 -15.20 -20.44 20.00
C GLY A 478 -16.72 -20.49 19.81
N MET A 479 -17.22 -20.39 18.57
CA MET A 479 -18.63 -20.22 18.21
C MET A 479 -19.25 -18.91 18.74
N ASN A 480 -18.42 -17.89 19.02
CA ASN A 480 -18.91 -16.54 19.30
C ASN A 480 -19.26 -15.84 17.98
N MET A 481 -20.44 -15.22 17.90
CA MET A 481 -20.80 -14.37 16.76
C MET A 481 -19.87 -13.14 16.71
N ILE A 482 -19.20 -12.96 15.59
CA ILE A 482 -18.45 -11.75 15.25
C ILE A 482 -19.39 -10.74 14.57
N ALA A 483 -20.12 -11.21 13.55
CA ALA A 483 -21.01 -10.38 12.75
C ALA A 483 -22.18 -11.18 12.15
N GLU A 484 -23.24 -10.45 11.75
CA GLU A 484 -24.44 -10.99 11.10
C GLU A 484 -24.88 -9.99 10.01
N GLN A 485 -25.19 -10.48 8.81
CA GLN A 485 -25.63 -9.65 7.69
C GLN A 485 -26.77 -10.28 6.90
N ILE A 486 -27.79 -9.47 6.62
CA ILE A 486 -28.85 -9.81 5.66
C ILE A 486 -28.33 -9.52 4.24
N VAL A 487 -28.38 -10.55 3.40
CA VAL A 487 -27.91 -10.61 2.03
C VAL A 487 -28.67 -9.63 1.13
N GLN A 488 -27.96 -8.90 0.28
CA GLN A 488 -28.50 -7.81 -0.53
C GLN A 488 -29.27 -8.31 -1.77
N GLN A 489 -29.90 -7.39 -2.53
CA GLN A 489 -30.72 -7.68 -3.71
C GLN A 489 -30.00 -8.45 -4.83
N ASP A 490 -28.67 -8.32 -4.92
CA ASP A 490 -27.79 -9.04 -5.85
C ASP A 490 -27.28 -10.39 -5.29
N ALA A 491 -27.87 -10.82 -4.18
CA ALA A 491 -27.49 -11.96 -3.35
C ALA A 491 -26.05 -11.93 -2.78
N ARG A 492 -25.42 -10.75 -2.70
CA ARG A 492 -24.10 -10.60 -2.08
C ARG A 492 -24.15 -10.35 -0.59
N TYR A 493 -23.11 -10.82 0.08
CA TYR A 493 -22.73 -10.41 1.42
C TYR A 493 -21.26 -9.97 1.47
N SER A 494 -20.93 -9.12 2.45
CA SER A 494 -19.60 -8.56 2.70
C SER A 494 -19.49 -8.14 4.16
N PHE A 495 -18.63 -8.77 4.94
CA PHE A 495 -18.36 -8.38 6.33
C PHE A 495 -17.28 -7.29 6.37
N PRO A 496 -17.57 -6.09 6.91
CA PRO A 496 -16.59 -5.01 7.07
C PRO A 496 -15.72 -5.13 8.32
N GLU A 497 -16.01 -6.06 9.24
CA GLU A 497 -15.26 -6.27 10.48
C GLU A 497 -13.82 -6.80 10.20
N GLU A 498 -12.84 -6.26 10.94
CA GLU A 498 -11.44 -6.68 10.86
C GLU A 498 -11.24 -8.08 11.47
N VAL A 499 -11.33 -9.15 10.68
CA VAL A 499 -10.94 -10.50 11.14
C VAL A 499 -9.43 -10.74 11.01
N GLU A 500 -8.88 -11.52 11.93
CA GLU A 500 -7.45 -11.82 12.00
C GLU A 500 -7.00 -12.78 10.89
N CYS A 501 -5.86 -12.48 10.29
CA CYS A 501 -5.20 -13.33 9.30
C CYS A 501 -4.74 -14.67 9.88
N GLY A 502 -4.82 -15.74 9.09
CA GLY A 502 -4.38 -17.09 9.46
C GLY A 502 -5.32 -17.87 10.38
N GLN A 503 -6.32 -17.23 10.98
CA GLN A 503 -7.31 -17.90 11.85
C GLN A 503 -8.36 -18.67 11.04
N VAL A 504 -9.08 -19.58 11.69
CA VAL A 504 -10.22 -20.31 11.10
C VAL A 504 -11.52 -19.67 11.55
N TYR A 505 -12.43 -19.42 10.60
CA TYR A 505 -13.74 -18.84 10.86
C TYR A 505 -14.86 -19.72 10.30
N TYR A 506 -16.01 -19.67 10.99
CA TYR A 506 -17.26 -20.30 10.57
C TYR A 506 -18.15 -19.29 9.87
N LEU A 507 -18.74 -19.71 8.76
CA LEU A 507 -19.85 -19.02 8.09
C LEU A 507 -21.09 -19.91 8.15
N ILE A 508 -22.19 -19.36 8.68
CA ILE A 508 -23.47 -20.04 8.78
C ILE A 508 -24.52 -19.21 8.04
N THR A 509 -25.26 -19.84 7.14
CA THR A 509 -26.25 -19.17 6.28
C THR A 509 -27.63 -19.80 6.42
N GLU A 510 -28.66 -18.95 6.50
CA GLU A 510 -30.06 -19.37 6.57
C GLU A 510 -31.02 -18.42 5.84
N ASN A 511 -32.16 -18.95 5.38
CA ASN A 511 -33.22 -18.14 4.75
C ASN A 511 -34.64 -18.55 5.22
N GLY A 512 -34.83 -18.61 6.55
CA GLY A 512 -36.10 -19.01 7.14
C GLY A 512 -36.39 -20.52 7.04
N LEU A 513 -37.68 -20.88 6.96
CA LEU A 513 -38.19 -22.25 7.17
C LEU A 513 -38.17 -23.16 5.93
N ALA A 514 -38.21 -22.61 4.73
CA ALA A 514 -38.28 -23.39 3.48
C ALA A 514 -36.91 -23.91 3.00
N TYR A 515 -35.83 -23.53 3.70
CA TYR A 515 -34.44 -23.76 3.31
C TYR A 515 -33.65 -24.42 4.44
N SER A 516 -32.62 -25.18 4.08
CA SER A 516 -31.63 -25.68 5.02
C SER A 516 -30.87 -24.56 5.73
N ILE A 517 -30.14 -24.94 6.79
CA ILE A 517 -28.97 -24.18 7.22
C ILE A 517 -27.79 -24.72 6.40
N ALA A 518 -26.94 -23.82 5.92
CA ALA A 518 -25.62 -24.16 5.40
C ALA A 518 -24.56 -23.69 6.40
N GLU A 519 -23.54 -24.50 6.64
CA GLU A 519 -22.37 -24.13 7.44
C GLU A 519 -21.09 -24.52 6.71
N THR A 520 -20.06 -23.68 6.81
CA THR A 520 -18.73 -23.95 6.27
C THR A 520 -17.65 -23.29 7.12
N THR A 521 -16.42 -23.77 6.97
CA THR A 521 -15.22 -23.19 7.58
C THR A 521 -14.26 -22.72 6.50
N PHE A 522 -13.67 -21.55 6.67
CA PHE A 522 -12.54 -21.12 5.85
C PHE A 522 -11.36 -20.70 6.73
N VAL A 523 -10.14 -20.81 6.20
CA VAL A 523 -8.94 -20.24 6.80
C VAL A 523 -8.79 -18.83 6.26
N ALA A 524 -8.77 -17.82 7.13
CA ALA A 524 -8.44 -16.46 6.76
C ALA A 524 -7.02 -16.44 6.17
N PRO A 525 -6.79 -15.80 5.01
CA PRO A 525 -5.45 -15.65 4.45
C PRO A 525 -4.46 -15.09 5.47
N THR A 526 -3.19 -15.51 5.41
CA THR A 526 -2.12 -15.04 6.31
C THR A 526 -1.68 -13.59 6.06
N THR A 527 -2.35 -12.88 5.14
CA THR A 527 -2.03 -11.52 4.71
C THR A 527 -3.31 -10.79 4.29
N SER A 528 -3.41 -9.48 4.56
CA SER A 528 -4.63 -8.68 4.30
C SER A 528 -5.09 -8.76 2.85
N GLN A 529 -6.30 -9.28 2.60
CA GLN A 529 -6.95 -9.33 1.28
C GLN A 529 -8.45 -9.59 1.41
N SER A 530 -9.19 -9.36 0.33
CA SER A 530 -10.55 -9.90 0.19
C SER A 530 -10.51 -11.42 -0.01
N VAL A 531 -11.45 -12.15 0.59
CA VAL A 531 -11.71 -13.57 0.33
C VAL A 531 -13.15 -13.75 -0.11
N SER A 532 -13.39 -14.63 -1.09
CA SER A 532 -14.75 -14.99 -1.53
C SER A 532 -15.07 -16.39 -1.03
N VAL A 533 -16.16 -16.52 -0.26
CA VAL A 533 -16.69 -17.80 0.22
C VAL A 533 -18.18 -17.83 -0.12
N ASP A 534 -18.54 -18.51 -1.19
CA ASP A 534 -19.93 -18.59 -1.63
C ASP A 534 -20.69 -19.67 -0.82
N MET A 535 -21.96 -19.41 -0.50
CA MET A 535 -22.76 -20.22 0.41
C MET A 535 -23.99 -20.79 -0.31
N GLU A 536 -24.14 -22.11 -0.30
CA GLU A 536 -25.28 -22.79 -0.93
C GLU A 536 -26.26 -23.33 0.13
N ILE A 537 -27.51 -22.88 0.09
CA ILE A 537 -28.62 -23.41 0.91
C ILE A 537 -29.52 -24.31 0.05
N GLU A 538 -30.20 -25.28 0.64
CA GLU A 538 -31.07 -26.22 -0.11
C GLU A 538 -32.54 -25.87 0.12
N THR A 539 -33.30 -25.56 -0.94
CA THR A 539 -34.78 -25.46 -0.84
C THR A 539 -35.38 -26.84 -0.53
N PHE A 540 -36.13 -26.99 0.57
CA PHE A 540 -36.75 -28.29 0.92
C PHE A 540 -37.91 -28.67 -0.04
N SER A 541 -38.76 -27.71 -0.41
CA SER A 541 -39.87 -27.92 -1.36
C SER A 541 -40.30 -26.58 -1.99
N GLN A 542 -40.62 -26.59 -3.29
CA GLN A 542 -40.75 -25.37 -4.10
C GLN A 542 -42.20 -24.83 -4.22
N ASP A 543 -43.22 -25.65 -3.98
CA ASP A 543 -44.65 -25.28 -4.16
C ASP A 543 -45.46 -25.31 -2.85
N CYS A 544 -44.82 -25.02 -1.72
CA CYS A 544 -45.46 -25.13 -0.40
C CYS A 544 -46.21 -23.87 0.05
N PRO A 545 -47.47 -23.99 0.54
CA PRO A 545 -48.17 -22.87 1.14
C PRO A 545 -47.43 -22.34 2.39
N PRO A 546 -47.29 -21.02 2.57
CA PRO A 546 -46.50 -20.43 3.67
C PRO A 546 -47.11 -20.66 5.06
N TYR A 547 -48.30 -21.25 5.15
CA TYR A 547 -48.95 -21.65 6.38
C TYR A 547 -48.82 -23.16 6.70
N ASP A 548 -48.25 -23.98 5.81
CA ASP A 548 -48.12 -25.43 6.03
C ASP A 548 -46.68 -25.80 6.38
N LEU A 549 -46.38 -25.87 7.67
CA LEU A 549 -45.05 -26.26 8.17
C LEU A 549 -44.69 -27.70 7.77
N GLY A 550 -45.69 -28.56 7.56
CA GLY A 550 -45.46 -29.94 7.12
C GLY A 550 -44.92 -29.99 5.69
N CYS A 551 -45.47 -29.15 4.81
CA CYS A 551 -44.97 -28.97 3.47
C CYS A 551 -43.59 -28.31 3.46
N LEU A 552 -43.43 -27.17 4.16
CA LEU A 552 -42.20 -26.37 4.17
C LEU A 552 -40.96 -27.14 4.64
N LEU A 553 -41.12 -28.08 5.59
CA LEU A 553 -40.03 -28.93 6.11
C LEU A 553 -39.85 -30.26 5.35
N GLY A 554 -40.57 -30.48 4.24
CA GLY A 554 -40.52 -31.74 3.50
C GLY A 554 -40.86 -32.96 4.38
N LEU A 555 -41.96 -32.89 5.14
CA LEU A 555 -42.37 -33.99 6.01
C LEU A 555 -42.96 -35.16 5.22
N ASN A 556 -42.60 -36.39 5.61
CA ASN A 556 -43.36 -37.56 5.19
C ASN A 556 -44.73 -37.58 5.90
N PRO A 557 -45.80 -38.15 5.28
CA PRO A 557 -47.13 -38.20 5.88
C PRO A 557 -47.14 -38.92 7.24
N ILE A 558 -47.51 -38.21 8.30
CA ILE A 558 -47.60 -38.80 9.65
C ILE A 558 -48.83 -39.71 9.73
N TYR A 559 -48.55 -41.01 9.81
CA TYR A 559 -49.55 -42.06 9.91
C TYR A 559 -49.77 -42.53 11.35
N PHE A 560 -50.96 -43.06 11.59
CA PHE A 560 -51.38 -43.69 12.84
C PHE A 560 -52.07 -45.02 12.53
N ASP A 561 -51.78 -46.05 13.33
CA ASP A 561 -52.46 -47.34 13.22
C ASP A 561 -53.99 -47.20 13.38
N LEU A 562 -54.72 -48.16 12.82
CA LEU A 562 -56.17 -48.27 12.97
C LEU A 562 -56.57 -48.29 14.46
N ASN A 563 -57.50 -47.40 14.84
CA ASN A 563 -57.96 -47.22 16.23
C ASN A 563 -56.84 -46.91 17.26
N LYS A 564 -55.70 -46.35 16.84
CA LYS A 564 -54.66 -45.82 17.76
C LYS A 564 -54.41 -44.32 17.54
N TYR A 565 -53.89 -43.71 18.61
CA TYR A 565 -53.45 -42.32 18.67
C TYR A 565 -52.02 -42.16 19.25
N PHE A 566 -51.34 -43.27 19.56
CA PHE A 566 -49.93 -43.24 19.96
C PHE A 566 -49.04 -42.82 18.78
N ILE A 567 -48.01 -42.05 19.06
CA ILE A 567 -46.96 -41.72 18.09
C ILE A 567 -46.13 -42.98 17.81
N ARG A 568 -45.90 -43.26 16.53
CA ARG A 568 -45.06 -44.37 16.05
C ARG A 568 -43.60 -43.91 15.89
N PRO A 569 -42.60 -44.81 15.92
CA PRO A 569 -41.19 -44.43 15.75
C PRO A 569 -40.88 -43.73 14.41
N ASP A 570 -41.57 -44.07 13.32
CA ASP A 570 -41.45 -43.36 12.04
C ASP A 570 -42.05 -41.95 12.10
N ALA A 571 -43.17 -41.78 12.81
CA ALA A 571 -43.73 -40.45 13.10
C ALA A 571 -42.83 -39.61 14.03
N GLU A 572 -42.08 -40.20 14.96
CA GLU A 572 -41.13 -39.46 15.82
C GLU A 572 -40.01 -38.77 15.02
N ILE A 573 -39.56 -39.36 13.90
CA ILE A 573 -38.55 -38.77 13.02
C ILE A 573 -39.09 -37.48 12.37
N GLU A 574 -40.28 -37.53 11.79
CA GLU A 574 -40.91 -36.38 11.16
C GLU A 574 -41.32 -35.30 12.18
N LEU A 575 -41.76 -35.70 13.38
CA LEU A 575 -42.01 -34.76 14.48
C LEU A 575 -40.73 -34.12 15.03
N THR A 576 -39.58 -34.76 14.90
CA THR A 576 -38.29 -34.18 15.28
C THR A 576 -37.90 -33.02 14.36
N LYS A 577 -38.25 -33.07 13.06
CA LYS A 577 -38.12 -31.91 12.15
C LYS A 577 -38.97 -30.73 12.61
N VAL A 578 -40.24 -30.98 12.96
CA VAL A 578 -41.17 -29.95 13.49
C VAL A 578 -40.66 -29.37 14.81
N PHE A 579 -40.16 -30.22 15.72
CA PHE A 579 -39.56 -29.80 16.97
C PHE A 579 -38.36 -28.87 16.74
N ASN A 580 -37.39 -29.29 15.91
CA ASN A 580 -36.20 -28.50 15.60
C ASN A 580 -36.55 -27.14 14.98
N ALA A 581 -37.55 -27.10 14.08
CA ALA A 581 -38.06 -25.84 13.53
C ALA A 581 -38.65 -24.93 14.63
N MET A 582 -39.45 -25.46 15.56
CA MET A 582 -40.00 -24.68 16.67
C MET A 582 -38.95 -24.24 17.72
N ILE A 583 -37.82 -24.93 17.82
CA ILE A 583 -36.67 -24.49 18.64
C ILE A 583 -35.90 -23.36 17.93
N ARG A 584 -35.61 -23.53 16.62
CA ARG A 584 -34.89 -22.54 15.79
C ARG A 584 -35.66 -21.23 15.61
N PHE A 585 -36.99 -21.30 15.55
CA PHE A 585 -37.90 -20.17 15.40
C PHE A 585 -38.84 -20.09 16.63
N PRO A 586 -38.41 -19.44 17.74
CA PRO A 586 -39.17 -19.39 19.00
C PRO A 586 -40.55 -18.73 18.91
N GLU A 587 -40.77 -17.94 17.87
CA GLU A 587 -42.00 -17.21 17.56
C GLU A 587 -43.04 -18.06 16.81
N LEU A 588 -42.69 -19.23 16.26
CA LEU A 588 -43.67 -20.11 15.59
C LEU A 588 -44.81 -20.52 16.53
N ILE A 589 -46.06 -20.29 16.12
CA ILE A 589 -47.27 -20.82 16.76
C ILE A 589 -47.95 -21.74 15.75
N ILE A 590 -48.20 -23.00 16.12
CA ILE A 590 -48.77 -23.99 15.20
C ILE A 590 -50.01 -24.69 15.75
N ARG A 591 -50.96 -24.95 14.84
CA ARG A 591 -52.12 -25.82 15.04
C ARG A 591 -51.86 -27.18 14.42
N ILE A 592 -51.95 -28.20 15.25
CA ILE A 592 -51.90 -29.59 14.80
C ILE A 592 -53.32 -29.99 14.42
N GLU A 593 -53.56 -30.12 13.12
CA GLU A 593 -54.83 -30.62 12.59
C GLU A 593 -54.71 -32.12 12.35
N SER A 594 -55.79 -32.88 12.54
CA SER A 594 -55.78 -34.33 12.32
C SER A 594 -57.10 -34.84 11.79
N HIS A 595 -57.02 -35.89 10.96
CA HIS A 595 -58.14 -36.38 10.14
C HIS A 595 -58.24 -37.91 10.17
N THR A 596 -59.37 -38.43 9.69
CA THR A 596 -59.64 -39.86 9.55
C THR A 596 -60.19 -40.18 8.16
N ASP A 597 -60.21 -41.47 7.80
CA ASP A 597 -61.04 -41.94 6.69
C ASP A 597 -62.49 -42.20 7.15
N SER A 598 -63.41 -42.27 6.19
CA SER A 598 -64.88 -42.35 6.34
C SER A 598 -65.44 -43.70 6.82
N ARG A 599 -64.60 -44.69 7.15
CA ARG A 599 -65.07 -46.07 7.41
C ARG A 599 -65.58 -46.31 8.83
N SER A 600 -65.87 -45.26 9.59
CA SER A 600 -66.33 -45.35 10.98
C SER A 600 -67.26 -44.18 11.30
N PRO A 601 -68.17 -44.32 12.28
CA PRO A 601 -69.14 -43.26 12.56
C PRO A 601 -68.49 -41.91 12.89
N GLN A 602 -69.01 -40.83 12.32
CA GLN A 602 -68.50 -39.47 12.46
C GLN A 602 -68.11 -39.06 13.89
N SER A 603 -68.96 -39.39 14.88
CA SER A 603 -68.72 -39.07 16.30
C SER A 603 -67.56 -39.85 16.94
N TYR A 604 -67.23 -41.03 16.40
CA TYR A 604 -66.02 -41.78 16.76
C TYR A 604 -64.80 -41.22 16.03
N ASN A 605 -64.94 -40.90 14.74
CA ASN A 605 -63.85 -40.37 13.92
C ASN A 605 -63.37 -38.97 14.36
N LEU A 606 -64.30 -38.11 14.78
CA LEU A 606 -64.00 -36.82 15.42
C LEU A 606 -63.21 -37.01 16.73
N ARG A 607 -63.58 -37.99 17.56
CA ARG A 607 -62.85 -38.31 18.80
C ARG A 607 -61.46 -38.91 18.52
N LEU A 608 -61.35 -39.80 17.55
CA LEU A 608 -60.07 -40.44 17.17
C LEU A 608 -59.07 -39.41 16.63
N SER A 609 -59.51 -38.52 15.74
CA SER A 609 -58.69 -37.42 15.23
C SER A 609 -58.28 -36.41 16.31
N GLN A 610 -59.18 -36.04 17.23
CA GLN A 610 -58.83 -35.14 18.34
C GLN A 610 -57.80 -35.78 19.26
N ASN A 611 -57.93 -37.08 19.59
CA ASN A 611 -56.94 -37.80 20.38
C ASN A 611 -55.57 -37.85 19.70
N ARG A 612 -55.51 -37.99 18.37
CA ARG A 612 -54.28 -37.94 17.58
C ARG A 612 -53.61 -36.56 17.65
N ALA A 613 -54.36 -35.49 17.36
CA ALA A 613 -53.85 -34.11 17.45
C ALA A 613 -53.33 -33.77 18.86
N THR A 614 -54.09 -34.13 19.91
CA THR A 614 -53.69 -33.94 21.31
C THR A 614 -52.44 -34.75 21.67
N SER A 615 -52.28 -35.96 21.14
CA SER A 615 -51.10 -36.80 21.41
C SER A 615 -49.84 -36.23 20.77
N THR A 616 -49.92 -35.79 19.51
CA THR A 616 -48.83 -35.07 18.82
C THR A 616 -48.45 -33.77 19.54
N ARG A 617 -49.45 -33.01 20.02
CA ARG A 617 -49.21 -31.80 20.83
C ARG A 617 -48.46 -32.12 22.11
N ASN A 618 -48.89 -33.14 22.83
CA ASN A 618 -48.27 -33.52 24.11
C ASN A 618 -46.84 -34.05 23.91
N TRP A 619 -46.56 -34.72 22.80
CA TRP A 619 -45.22 -35.20 22.42
C TRP A 619 -44.21 -34.05 22.26
N LEU A 620 -44.62 -32.93 21.65
CA LEU A 620 -43.81 -31.71 21.51
C LEU A 620 -43.64 -30.97 22.85
N ILE A 621 -44.70 -30.89 23.67
CA ILE A 621 -44.65 -30.28 25.01
C ILE A 621 -43.69 -31.04 25.92
N GLN A 622 -43.70 -32.38 25.90
CA GLN A 622 -42.79 -33.22 26.69
C GLN A 622 -41.31 -33.02 26.33
N ARG A 623 -41.01 -32.49 25.14
CA ARG A 623 -39.65 -32.15 24.69
C ARG A 623 -39.30 -30.66 24.87
N GLY A 624 -40.18 -29.87 25.49
CA GLY A 624 -39.90 -28.50 25.92
C GLY A 624 -40.60 -27.38 25.14
N ILE A 625 -41.40 -27.68 24.11
CA ILE A 625 -42.16 -26.63 23.41
C ILE A 625 -43.27 -26.07 24.31
N ALA A 626 -43.30 -24.74 24.48
CA ALA A 626 -44.25 -24.06 25.34
C ALA A 626 -45.72 -24.39 24.94
N PRO A 627 -46.59 -24.82 25.87
CA PRO A 627 -47.99 -25.19 25.56
C PRO A 627 -48.85 -24.09 24.92
N THR A 628 -48.42 -22.83 25.03
CA THR A 628 -49.03 -21.64 24.41
C THR A 628 -48.75 -21.51 22.91
N ARG A 629 -47.72 -22.17 22.40
CA ARG A 629 -47.33 -22.17 20.97
C ARG A 629 -48.00 -23.28 20.16
N LEU A 630 -48.84 -24.08 20.81
CA LEU A 630 -49.39 -25.33 20.27
C LEU A 630 -50.90 -25.42 20.51
N SER A 631 -51.68 -25.44 19.43
CA SER A 631 -53.11 -25.81 19.44
C SER A 631 -53.32 -27.16 18.74
N ALA A 632 -54.45 -27.83 18.97
CA ALA A 632 -54.69 -29.20 18.48
C ALA A 632 -56.18 -29.44 18.19
N VAL A 633 -56.52 -29.79 16.95
CA VAL A 633 -57.91 -29.92 16.47
C VAL A 633 -58.10 -31.21 15.66
N GLY A 634 -59.07 -32.02 16.07
CA GLY A 634 -59.57 -33.15 15.28
C GLY A 634 -60.74 -32.74 14.38
N TYR A 635 -60.68 -33.11 13.09
CA TYR A 635 -61.75 -32.86 12.12
C TYR A 635 -62.56 -34.11 11.74
N GLY A 636 -62.16 -35.31 12.19
CA GLY A 636 -62.74 -36.57 11.73
C GLY A 636 -62.65 -36.73 10.21
N GLU A 637 -63.72 -37.22 9.59
CA GLU A 637 -63.84 -37.27 8.13
C GLU A 637 -64.41 -35.98 7.50
N SER A 638 -64.65 -34.90 8.25
CA SER A 638 -65.26 -33.66 7.68
C SER A 638 -64.38 -32.93 6.64
N GLN A 639 -63.11 -33.35 6.49
CA GLN A 639 -62.16 -32.80 5.52
C GLN A 639 -61.36 -33.91 4.82
N LEU A 640 -62.07 -34.75 4.06
CA LEU A 640 -61.47 -35.67 3.09
C LEU A 640 -60.76 -34.88 1.98
N ILE A 641 -59.70 -35.46 1.42
CA ILE A 641 -58.91 -34.89 0.31
C ILE A 641 -59.09 -35.65 -1.02
N ASN A 642 -60.00 -36.63 -1.05
CA ASN A 642 -60.35 -37.41 -2.23
C ASN A 642 -61.84 -37.86 -2.16
N ARG A 643 -62.28 -38.64 -3.16
CA ARG A 643 -63.69 -39.05 -3.33
C ARG A 643 -64.23 -40.04 -2.27
N CYS A 644 -63.43 -40.47 -1.30
CA CYS A 644 -63.74 -41.60 -0.43
C CYS A 644 -64.67 -41.22 0.74
N ALA A 645 -65.84 -40.67 0.43
CA ALA A 645 -66.91 -40.40 1.39
C ALA A 645 -67.63 -41.69 1.82
N ASP A 646 -68.52 -41.57 2.80
CA ASP A 646 -69.33 -42.65 3.35
C ASP A 646 -70.02 -43.47 2.24
N GLY A 647 -69.83 -44.79 2.27
CA GLY A 647 -70.39 -45.71 1.27
C GLY A 647 -69.71 -45.72 -0.10
N VAL A 648 -68.73 -44.85 -0.37
CA VAL A 648 -67.97 -44.86 -1.63
C VAL A 648 -66.84 -45.90 -1.57
N PRO A 649 -66.81 -46.90 -2.48
CA PRO A 649 -65.72 -47.88 -2.51
C PRO A 649 -64.37 -47.23 -2.87
N CYS A 650 -63.38 -47.41 -2.00
CA CYS A 650 -62.02 -46.93 -2.18
C CYS A 650 -61.00 -47.97 -1.71
N THR A 651 -59.77 -47.85 -2.22
CA THR A 651 -58.63 -48.67 -1.81
C THR A 651 -58.09 -48.25 -0.44
N GLU A 652 -57.34 -49.13 0.23
CA GLU A 652 -56.70 -48.79 1.50
C GLU A 652 -55.69 -47.64 1.35
N ALA A 653 -55.02 -47.53 0.19
CA ALA A 653 -54.13 -46.40 -0.11
C ALA A 653 -54.90 -45.07 -0.18
N GLU A 654 -56.07 -45.04 -0.83
CA GLU A 654 -56.92 -43.84 -0.89
C GLU A 654 -57.51 -43.48 0.48
N HIS A 655 -57.84 -44.46 1.32
CA HIS A 655 -58.22 -44.20 2.72
C HIS A 655 -57.02 -43.71 3.55
N GLN A 656 -55.80 -44.22 3.32
CA GLN A 656 -54.59 -43.83 4.04
C GLN A 656 -54.21 -42.35 3.81
N LEU A 657 -54.50 -41.79 2.64
CA LEU A 657 -54.34 -40.34 2.36
C LEU A 657 -55.23 -39.45 3.25
N ASN A 658 -56.41 -39.93 3.67
CA ASN A 658 -57.27 -39.18 4.57
C ASN A 658 -56.83 -39.30 6.05
N ARG A 659 -56.13 -40.37 6.43
CA ARG A 659 -55.57 -40.57 7.77
C ARG A 659 -54.23 -39.82 7.95
N ARG A 660 -54.31 -38.48 7.97
CA ARG A 660 -53.16 -37.57 8.05
C ARG A 660 -53.23 -36.64 9.28
N SER A 661 -52.08 -36.10 9.65
CA SER A 661 -51.98 -34.86 10.46
C SER A 661 -51.32 -33.75 9.63
N MET A 662 -51.66 -32.50 9.92
CA MET A 662 -51.09 -31.30 9.29
C MET A 662 -50.63 -30.30 10.36
N PHE A 663 -49.65 -29.46 10.02
CA PHE A 663 -49.05 -28.48 10.94
C PHE A 663 -49.25 -27.08 10.38
N ILE A 664 -50.35 -26.44 10.78
CA ILE A 664 -50.72 -25.13 10.27
C ILE A 664 -50.08 -24.04 11.12
N ILE A 665 -49.24 -23.19 10.53
CA ILE A 665 -48.65 -22.03 11.19
C ILE A 665 -49.75 -20.98 11.39
N GLU A 666 -50.16 -20.75 12.64
CA GLU A 666 -51.28 -19.84 12.95
C GLU A 666 -50.89 -18.38 12.79
N ASN A 667 -49.62 -18.04 13.01
CA ASN A 667 -49.08 -16.68 12.91
C ASN A 667 -48.34 -16.39 11.59
N TYR A 668 -48.52 -17.18 10.53
CA TYR A 668 -47.74 -17.06 9.28
C TYR A 668 -47.73 -15.65 8.68
N GLN A 669 -48.85 -14.92 8.76
CA GLN A 669 -49.00 -13.53 8.30
C GLN A 669 -48.07 -12.52 9.02
N ILE A 670 -47.66 -12.83 10.25
CA ILE A 670 -46.71 -12.03 11.04
C ILE A 670 -45.27 -12.36 10.62
N LEU A 671 -45.01 -13.62 10.27
CA LEU A 671 -43.69 -14.11 9.86
C LEU A 671 -43.37 -13.74 8.39
N SER A 672 -44.37 -13.70 7.53
CA SER A 672 -44.23 -13.43 6.08
C SER A 672 -44.23 -11.95 5.71
N GLY A 673 -43.76 -11.05 6.58
CA GLY A 673 -43.52 -9.64 6.23
C GLY A 673 -44.76 -8.80 5.89
N GLY A 674 -45.95 -9.14 6.38
CA GLY A 674 -47.06 -8.19 6.50
C GLY A 674 -47.70 -7.64 5.21
N SER A 675 -47.69 -8.37 4.08
CA SER A 675 -48.45 -7.97 2.88
C SER A 675 -48.95 -9.17 2.05
N GLY A 676 -50.18 -9.65 2.32
CA GLY A 676 -50.83 -10.67 1.49
C GLY A 676 -52.03 -11.38 2.12
N THR A 677 -53.25 -10.86 1.92
CA THR A 677 -54.48 -11.48 2.47
C THR A 677 -54.96 -12.68 1.63
N TYR A 678 -54.31 -13.84 1.81
CA TYR A 678 -54.79 -15.13 1.30
C TYR A 678 -56.14 -15.51 1.94
N LYS A 679 -57.24 -15.29 1.21
CA LYS A 679 -58.57 -15.78 1.60
C LYS A 679 -58.70 -17.28 1.31
N LEU A 680 -59.10 -18.04 2.33
CA LEU A 680 -59.30 -19.48 2.23
C LEU A 680 -60.62 -19.83 1.48
N ASN A 681 -60.63 -19.67 0.16
CA ASN A 681 -61.77 -20.09 -0.66
C ASN A 681 -61.81 -21.63 -0.79
N ARG A 682 -62.61 -22.29 0.06
CA ARG A 682 -63.11 -23.66 -0.16
C ARG A 682 -64.65 -23.63 -0.20
N PRO A 683 -65.31 -24.32 -1.14
CA PRO A 683 -66.76 -24.23 -1.31
C PRO A 683 -67.49 -24.98 -0.19
N ILE A 684 -68.47 -24.30 0.44
CA ILE A 684 -69.36 -24.90 1.43
C ILE A 684 -70.72 -25.17 0.74
N GLN A 685 -71.16 -26.42 0.76
CA GLN A 685 -72.54 -26.78 0.40
C GLN A 685 -73.46 -26.46 1.58
N ASN A 686 -74.51 -25.68 1.33
CA ASN A 686 -75.43 -25.21 2.38
C ASN A 686 -76.45 -26.29 2.78
N HIS A 687 -76.64 -26.50 4.09
CA HIS A 687 -77.92 -26.99 4.62
C HIS A 687 -78.31 -26.32 5.95
N SER A 688 -79.38 -25.53 5.86
CA SER A 688 -80.41 -25.16 6.85
C SER A 688 -80.07 -24.78 8.31
N GLN A 689 -80.76 -23.74 8.78
CA GLN A 689 -80.66 -23.12 10.12
C GLN A 689 -81.56 -23.79 11.16
N VAL A 690 -81.16 -23.72 12.44
CA VAL A 690 -82.03 -23.47 13.63
C VAL A 690 -81.18 -22.79 14.74
N PRO A 691 -81.77 -22.10 15.75
CA PRO A 691 -81.24 -20.81 16.19
C PRO A 691 -80.59 -20.74 17.59
N THR A 692 -79.93 -19.60 17.85
CA THR A 692 -79.32 -19.22 19.13
C THR A 692 -80.33 -18.69 20.16
N PRO A 693 -80.25 -19.11 21.44
CA PRO A 693 -80.76 -18.35 22.58
C PRO A 693 -79.83 -17.17 22.92
N ASN A 694 -80.40 -16.11 23.50
CA ASN A 694 -79.69 -14.92 23.98
C ASN A 694 -79.76 -14.84 25.53
N VAL A 695 -79.12 -13.84 26.16
CA VAL A 695 -79.39 -13.21 27.49
C VAL A 695 -78.14 -12.98 28.37
N ASN A 696 -77.76 -11.71 28.45
CA ASN A 696 -77.35 -10.85 29.58
C ASN A 696 -76.66 -11.42 30.85
N THR A 697 -75.58 -10.74 31.25
CA THR A 697 -75.04 -10.64 32.63
C THR A 697 -75.92 -9.76 33.53
N PRO A 698 -75.94 -10.00 34.86
CA PRO A 698 -75.46 -8.95 35.79
C PRO A 698 -74.67 -9.50 37.03
N THR A 699 -74.36 -8.63 38.00
CA THR A 699 -73.27 -8.77 39.00
C THR A 699 -73.69 -8.95 40.48
N LYS A 700 -72.82 -9.61 41.28
CA LYS A 700 -72.63 -9.47 42.76
C LYS A 700 -73.80 -10.01 43.65
N GLU A 701 -73.66 -10.35 44.94
CA GLU A 701 -72.57 -10.21 45.94
C GLU A 701 -72.65 -11.26 47.10
N VAL A 702 -71.68 -11.20 48.04
CA VAL A 702 -71.69 -11.54 49.51
C VAL A 702 -70.76 -12.70 50.00
N MET A 703 -70.11 -12.47 51.16
CA MET A 703 -69.15 -13.31 51.95
C MET A 703 -69.08 -12.74 53.40
N PRO A 704 -68.35 -13.27 54.43
CA PRO A 704 -67.90 -14.62 54.82
C PRO A 704 -68.79 -15.12 56.02
N PRO A 705 -68.38 -15.40 57.31
CA PRO A 705 -67.22 -16.05 57.98
C PRO A 705 -67.69 -17.23 58.91
N PRO A 706 -67.04 -17.69 60.03
CA PRO A 706 -65.66 -17.53 60.55
C PRO A 706 -64.91 -18.83 60.99
N VAL A 707 -63.67 -18.96 60.51
CA VAL A 707 -62.39 -19.14 61.27
C VAL A 707 -62.32 -19.96 62.59
N THR A 708 -61.29 -20.82 62.68
CA THR A 708 -60.45 -21.01 63.89
C THR A 708 -58.95 -21.04 63.51
N GLN A 709 -58.04 -20.83 64.46
CA GLN A 709 -56.57 -20.67 64.25
C GLN A 709 -55.78 -21.60 65.22
N THR A 710 -54.44 -21.71 65.28
CA THR A 710 -53.28 -20.90 64.81
C THR A 710 -52.09 -21.89 64.53
N THR A 711 -50.79 -21.62 64.28
CA THR A 711 -49.85 -20.47 64.38
C THR A 711 -48.69 -20.62 63.35
N VAL A 712 -47.83 -19.62 63.18
CA VAL A 712 -46.53 -19.69 62.44
C VAL A 712 -45.46 -18.87 63.22
N PRO A 713 -44.14 -19.00 62.95
CA PRO A 713 -43.44 -18.04 62.07
C PRO A 713 -42.39 -18.71 61.15
N ARG A 714 -42.28 -18.42 59.84
CA ARG A 714 -41.97 -17.15 59.12
C ARG A 714 -40.50 -16.73 59.13
N VAL A 715 -39.77 -17.01 58.04
CA VAL A 715 -38.83 -16.08 57.35
C VAL A 715 -38.89 -16.37 55.83
N GLN A 716 -38.82 -15.33 54.99
CA GLN A 716 -38.45 -15.43 53.56
C GLN A 716 -37.07 -14.80 53.39
N ASN A 717 -36.15 -15.38 52.59
CA ASN A 717 -35.82 -14.90 51.24
C ASN A 717 -34.57 -15.57 50.62
N THR A 718 -34.38 -15.31 49.32
CA THR A 718 -33.19 -15.59 48.48
C THR A 718 -32.97 -17.03 48.01
N SER A 719 -32.48 -17.15 46.77
CA SER A 719 -32.17 -18.39 46.07
C SER A 719 -30.65 -18.64 46.05
N PRO A 720 -30.15 -19.86 46.28
CA PRO A 720 -28.81 -20.28 45.86
C PRO A 720 -28.88 -20.73 44.38
N LYS A 721 -28.16 -20.12 43.44
CA LYS A 721 -26.69 -20.07 43.21
C LYS A 721 -26.06 -21.41 42.80
N ARG A 722 -25.67 -21.46 41.52
CA ARG A 722 -24.58 -22.26 40.95
C ARG A 722 -23.27 -21.98 41.71
N PRO A 723 -22.50 -23.01 42.15
CA PRO A 723 -21.12 -22.82 42.59
C PRO A 723 -20.18 -22.46 41.42
N ALA A 724 -19.14 -21.69 41.69
CA ALA A 724 -18.04 -21.43 40.76
C ALA A 724 -16.85 -22.38 41.04
N PRO A 725 -15.93 -22.60 40.08
CA PRO A 725 -14.61 -23.14 40.40
C PRO A 725 -13.83 -22.16 41.30
N VAL A 726 -12.93 -22.69 42.14
CA VAL A 726 -12.20 -21.92 43.15
C VAL A 726 -10.70 -21.99 42.89
N VAL A 727 -10.02 -20.85 43.01
CA VAL A 727 -8.55 -20.72 43.05
C VAL A 727 -8.09 -20.51 44.50
N PRO A 728 -7.09 -21.26 45.01
CA PRO A 728 -6.51 -21.04 46.35
C PRO A 728 -5.29 -20.08 46.34
N PRO A 729 -4.91 -19.43 47.47
CA PRO A 729 -4.16 -18.16 47.39
C PRO A 729 -2.86 -18.03 48.25
N VAL A 730 -1.90 -17.26 47.70
CA VAL A 730 -1.16 -16.14 48.35
C VAL A 730 -0.33 -16.35 49.65
N ARG A 731 1.02 -16.40 49.47
CA ARG A 731 2.08 -15.56 50.12
C ARG A 731 2.37 -15.63 51.64
N VAL A 732 3.67 -15.63 52.01
CA VAL A 732 4.39 -14.80 53.04
C VAL A 732 5.91 -15.17 53.02
N SER A 733 6.80 -14.44 53.73
CA SER A 733 8.24 -14.29 53.45
C SER A 733 9.23 -14.61 54.59
N THR A 734 10.53 -14.83 54.25
CA THR A 734 11.81 -14.35 54.89
C THR A 734 13.03 -15.28 54.62
N THR A 735 14.24 -14.84 54.99
CA THR A 735 15.61 -15.31 54.61
C THR A 735 16.31 -16.12 55.76
N PRO A 736 17.61 -16.56 55.76
CA PRO A 736 18.74 -16.33 54.83
C PRO A 736 19.71 -17.53 54.52
N SER A 737 20.80 -17.20 53.81
CA SER A 737 22.02 -17.91 53.33
C SER A 737 22.62 -19.14 54.06
N THR A 738 23.24 -20.07 53.29
CA THR A 738 24.70 -20.45 53.34
C THR A 738 25.06 -21.58 52.33
N ILE A 739 26.36 -21.81 52.06
CA ILE A 739 26.90 -22.67 50.98
C ILE A 739 28.19 -23.38 51.48
N PRO A 740 28.39 -24.71 51.27
CA PRO A 740 29.64 -25.21 50.65
C PRO A 740 29.43 -26.45 49.68
N PRO A 741 30.18 -27.59 49.63
CA PRO A 741 30.99 -27.86 48.42
C PRO A 741 31.16 -29.32 47.87
N VAL A 742 31.84 -29.44 46.69
CA VAL A 742 32.54 -30.60 46.05
C VAL A 742 31.74 -31.90 45.75
N VAL A 743 32.18 -32.91 44.95
CA VAL A 743 33.53 -33.35 44.43
C VAL A 743 33.47 -33.82 42.94
N THR A 744 34.63 -33.93 42.30
CA THR A 744 34.94 -34.36 40.91
C THR A 744 35.18 -35.87 40.70
N SER A 745 34.93 -36.40 39.49
CA SER A 745 35.71 -37.47 38.80
C SER A 745 35.17 -37.70 37.36
N THR A 746 35.84 -37.41 36.23
CA THR A 746 37.09 -37.94 35.61
C THR A 746 36.99 -39.27 34.84
N SER A 747 36.97 -39.17 33.50
CA SER A 747 37.73 -40.03 32.54
C SER A 747 37.16 -41.46 32.21
N PRO A 748 37.72 -42.21 31.21
CA PRO A 748 37.73 -41.83 29.78
C PRO A 748 37.57 -42.99 28.72
N VAL A 749 37.32 -42.63 27.45
CA VAL A 749 37.93 -43.19 26.20
C VAL A 749 37.56 -44.61 25.64
N GLU A 750 37.78 -44.74 24.31
CA GLU A 750 37.99 -45.94 23.44
C GLU A 750 36.83 -46.71 22.73
N THR A 751 36.62 -46.30 21.46
CA THR A 751 36.60 -47.09 20.19
C THR A 751 35.69 -48.33 19.92
N SER A 752 35.12 -48.30 18.70
CA SER A 752 34.47 -49.34 17.86
C SER A 752 35.39 -50.55 17.48
N PRO A 753 35.02 -51.56 16.63
CA PRO A 753 33.83 -51.76 15.76
C PRO A 753 33.25 -53.24 15.79
N PRO A 754 32.90 -53.96 14.67
CA PRO A 754 31.61 -53.98 13.91
C PRO A 754 30.96 -55.38 13.59
N LEU A 755 29.93 -55.40 12.71
CA LEU A 755 29.36 -56.52 11.88
C LEU A 755 28.37 -57.51 12.58
N GLN A 756 27.35 -58.16 11.95
CA GLN A 756 26.81 -58.15 10.57
C GLN A 756 25.35 -58.69 10.45
N GLY A 757 24.62 -58.36 9.36
CA GLY A 757 23.47 -59.13 8.79
C GLY A 757 22.08 -58.43 8.86
N THR A 758 21.41 -57.92 7.80
CA THR A 758 20.87 -58.47 6.50
C THR A 758 19.49 -59.15 6.60
N PRO A 759 18.57 -59.09 5.57
CA PRO A 759 18.49 -58.21 4.38
C PRO A 759 17.04 -57.70 4.02
N GLN A 760 16.85 -57.18 2.79
CA GLN A 760 15.62 -56.84 2.03
C GLN A 760 15.01 -55.41 2.16
N LEU A 761 14.41 -54.80 1.11
CA LEU A 761 14.65 -54.84 -0.37
C LEU A 761 13.83 -53.72 -1.08
N GLN A 762 14.45 -52.74 -1.74
CA GLN A 762 13.92 -52.04 -2.93
C GLN A 762 15.01 -51.19 -3.61
N GLU A 763 14.81 -50.82 -4.88
CA GLU A 763 15.84 -50.34 -5.82
C GLU A 763 15.42 -49.02 -6.52
N GLU A 764 16.40 -48.26 -7.04
CA GLU A 764 16.43 -47.65 -8.40
C GLU A 764 17.86 -47.10 -8.67
N PRO A 765 18.34 -46.97 -9.93
CA PRO A 765 19.78 -46.87 -10.23
C PRO A 765 20.23 -45.64 -11.05
N ASP A 766 21.53 -45.57 -11.34
CA ASP A 766 22.16 -44.55 -12.18
C ASP A 766 22.26 -44.95 -13.67
N ALA A 767 22.15 -43.95 -14.55
CA ALA A 767 22.57 -43.88 -15.96
C ALA A 767 22.13 -44.95 -17.02
N ILE A 768 21.43 -44.49 -18.07
CA ILE A 768 21.44 -45.09 -19.42
C ILE A 768 21.84 -44.04 -20.48
N VAL A 769 22.58 -44.49 -21.49
CA VAL A 769 23.19 -43.69 -22.56
C VAL A 769 22.40 -43.78 -23.87
N ILE A 770 22.33 -42.69 -24.64
CA ILE A 770 22.09 -42.74 -26.09
C ILE A 770 23.38 -42.35 -26.83
N GLN A 771 23.97 -43.30 -27.56
CA GLN A 771 24.95 -43.03 -28.62
C GLN A 771 24.32 -43.26 -29.99
N VAL A 772 24.54 -42.32 -30.90
CA VAL A 772 24.73 -42.63 -32.33
C VAL A 772 26.05 -41.99 -32.77
N ARG A 773 26.74 -42.63 -33.72
CA ARG A 773 28.17 -42.42 -34.00
C ARG A 773 28.45 -41.35 -35.09
N PRO A 774 29.69 -40.83 -35.18
CA PRO A 774 29.99 -39.59 -35.88
C PRO A 774 30.45 -39.81 -37.33
N ASN A 775 30.75 -38.71 -38.02
CA ASN A 775 31.72 -38.71 -39.09
C ASN A 775 32.74 -37.55 -38.91
N SER A 776 34.02 -37.89 -39.07
CA SER A 776 35.14 -37.09 -39.64
C SER A 776 35.16 -35.54 -39.52
N SER A 777 36.28 -34.89 -39.17
CA SER A 777 37.66 -35.39 -38.94
C SER A 777 38.64 -34.28 -38.50
N SER A 778 39.72 -34.67 -37.78
CA SER A 778 41.11 -34.10 -37.82
C SER A 778 41.36 -32.62 -37.47
N GLN A 779 42.44 -32.23 -36.77
CA GLN A 779 43.48 -32.98 -36.01
C GLN A 779 44.24 -32.05 -35.03
N SER A 780 44.85 -32.65 -34.01
CA SER A 780 45.92 -32.16 -33.08
C SER A 780 46.81 -31.01 -33.58
N LYS A 781 47.28 -30.08 -32.73
CA LYS A 781 48.24 -30.24 -31.60
C LYS A 781 48.07 -29.07 -30.60
N ASN A 782 48.26 -29.18 -29.28
CA ASN A 782 49.42 -29.65 -28.47
C ASN A 782 50.63 -28.68 -28.51
N GLU A 783 50.71 -27.71 -27.59
CA GLU A 783 51.87 -27.51 -26.71
C GLU A 783 51.62 -26.45 -25.59
N GLN A 784 52.61 -26.25 -24.72
CA GLN A 784 52.47 -25.62 -23.39
C GLN A 784 52.51 -24.09 -23.42
N GLN A 785 51.76 -23.45 -22.50
CA GLN A 785 51.93 -22.03 -22.19
C GLN A 785 53.19 -21.80 -21.34
N THR A 786 54.16 -21.06 -21.87
CA THR A 786 55.18 -20.38 -21.07
C THR A 786 54.67 -19.00 -20.63
N PRO A 787 55.00 -18.52 -19.42
CA PRO A 787 54.47 -17.25 -18.91
C PRO A 787 55.21 -16.04 -19.50
N VAL A 788 54.44 -15.08 -20.04
CA VAL A 788 54.91 -13.74 -20.46
C VAL A 788 54.85 -12.79 -19.26
N ARG A 789 55.79 -11.84 -19.15
CA ARG A 789 56.04 -11.09 -17.88
C ARG A 789 55.59 -9.62 -17.83
N SER A 790 55.20 -9.00 -18.94
CA SER A 790 54.56 -7.68 -18.92
C SER A 790 53.64 -7.47 -20.13
N ALA A 791 52.82 -6.41 -20.09
CA ALA A 791 51.91 -6.06 -21.19
C ALA A 791 52.62 -5.44 -22.41
N GLU A 792 53.88 -5.02 -22.29
CA GLU A 792 54.61 -4.33 -23.37
C GLU A 792 55.10 -5.28 -24.47
N GLU A 793 55.41 -6.55 -24.13
CA GLU A 793 55.69 -7.59 -25.14
C GLU A 793 54.43 -7.95 -25.97
N ALA A 794 53.23 -7.74 -25.44
CA ALA A 794 51.99 -8.03 -26.15
C ALA A 794 51.65 -7.00 -27.25
N LEU A 795 52.06 -5.73 -27.09
CA LEU A 795 51.76 -4.68 -28.07
C LEU A 795 52.58 -4.81 -29.36
N GLN A 796 53.85 -5.23 -29.27
CA GLN A 796 54.74 -5.33 -30.45
C GLN A 796 54.31 -6.41 -31.46
N ILE A 797 53.41 -7.32 -31.09
CA ILE A 797 52.87 -8.36 -31.99
C ILE A 797 51.66 -7.83 -32.80
N LEU A 798 51.02 -6.73 -32.38
CA LEU A 798 49.78 -6.22 -32.99
C LEU A 798 50.00 -5.13 -34.07
N GLU A 799 51.16 -4.49 -34.15
CA GLU A 799 51.42 -3.40 -35.11
C GLU A 799 51.88 -3.88 -36.52
N SER A 800 51.99 -5.19 -36.77
CA SER A 800 52.67 -5.70 -37.98
C SER A 800 51.82 -5.75 -39.27
N HIS A 801 50.58 -5.26 -39.29
CA HIS A 801 49.76 -5.17 -40.50
C HIS A 801 49.11 -3.78 -40.66
N ARG A 802 49.46 -3.09 -41.76
CA ARG A 802 49.36 -1.63 -41.87
C ARG A 802 48.98 -1.16 -43.29
N ASN A 803 48.05 -0.20 -43.34
CA ASN A 803 47.72 0.75 -44.43
C ASN A 803 47.19 0.24 -45.78
N GLN A 804 46.19 0.95 -46.32
CA GLN A 804 46.38 1.88 -47.46
C GLN A 804 45.23 2.92 -47.57
N ASN A 805 45.62 4.21 -47.54
CA ASN A 805 45.32 5.34 -48.47
C ASN A 805 43.84 5.78 -48.70
N GLU A 806 43.48 7.06 -48.97
CA GLU A 806 44.25 8.30 -49.25
C GLU A 806 43.46 9.62 -48.90
N GLU A 807 43.98 10.80 -49.32
CA GLU A 807 43.65 12.21 -48.93
C GLU A 807 42.22 12.73 -49.34
N VAL A 808 41.68 13.94 -49.03
CA VAL A 808 42.16 15.36 -49.17
C VAL A 808 41.32 16.37 -48.30
N THR A 809 41.84 17.59 -48.05
CA THR A 809 41.23 18.78 -47.34
C THR A 809 41.50 20.10 -48.10
N PRO A 810 41.08 21.35 -47.72
CA PRO A 810 39.98 21.92 -46.88
C PRO A 810 39.23 23.13 -47.60
N THR A 811 38.40 23.96 -46.92
CA THR A 811 38.34 25.48 -46.97
C THR A 811 37.07 26.12 -46.32
N THR A 812 37.03 27.47 -46.23
CA THR A 812 36.13 28.36 -45.43
C THR A 812 36.32 29.86 -45.88
N PRO A 813 35.69 30.96 -45.35
CA PRO A 813 34.57 31.15 -44.38
C PRO A 813 33.52 32.29 -44.69
N GLN A 814 32.61 32.55 -43.73
CA GLN A 814 31.98 33.83 -43.26
C GLN A 814 30.68 34.48 -43.87
N PRO A 815 29.88 35.23 -43.03
CA PRO A 815 28.60 35.93 -43.33
C PRO A 815 28.82 37.49 -43.42
N PRO A 816 27.90 38.46 -43.09
CA PRO A 816 26.45 38.50 -42.73
C PRO A 816 25.62 39.64 -43.41
N VAL A 817 24.37 39.91 -42.96
CA VAL A 817 23.72 41.26 -42.81
C VAL A 817 22.36 41.15 -42.08
N ALA A 818 21.87 42.24 -41.44
CA ALA A 818 20.66 42.29 -40.58
C ALA A 818 19.72 43.48 -40.86
N SER A 819 18.53 43.53 -40.23
CA SER A 819 17.61 44.69 -40.12
C SER A 819 16.71 44.58 -38.88
N GLN A 820 16.24 45.72 -38.33
CA GLN A 820 15.44 45.81 -37.09
C GLN A 820 14.00 46.43 -37.32
N PRO A 821 13.35 47.24 -36.43
CA PRO A 821 12.07 46.82 -35.84
C PRO A 821 10.92 47.85 -35.95
N ILE A 822 9.71 47.50 -35.47
CA ILE A 822 8.64 48.46 -35.11
C ILE A 822 7.97 48.05 -33.79
N VAL A 823 7.60 49.03 -32.97
CA VAL A 823 6.99 48.93 -31.63
C VAL A 823 5.68 49.73 -31.60
N ILE A 824 4.69 49.33 -30.79
CA ILE A 824 3.69 50.23 -30.18
C ILE A 824 3.13 49.59 -28.89
N GLN A 825 2.71 50.42 -27.93
CA GLN A 825 2.32 50.02 -26.56
C GLN A 825 0.80 49.91 -26.35
N VAL A 826 0.39 49.32 -25.22
CA VAL A 826 -0.98 49.33 -24.69
C VAL A 826 -0.95 49.75 -23.20
N GLN A 827 -1.93 50.55 -22.74
CA GLN A 827 -2.07 50.98 -21.34
C GLN A 827 -3.12 50.19 -20.53
N VAL A 828 -3.24 50.46 -19.23
CA VAL A 828 -3.57 49.48 -18.17
C VAL A 828 -4.66 49.98 -17.19
N LYS A 829 -5.20 49.07 -16.35
CA LYS A 829 -6.01 49.24 -15.09
C LYS A 829 -7.53 49.46 -15.24
N PRO A 830 -8.36 49.19 -14.20
CA PRO A 830 -8.17 48.31 -13.01
C PRO A 830 -9.37 47.34 -12.72
N THR A 831 -9.19 46.47 -11.71
CA THR A 831 -10.16 45.51 -11.11
C THR A 831 -11.27 46.19 -10.26
N PRO A 832 -12.35 45.48 -9.83
CA PRO A 832 -12.35 44.88 -8.48
C PRO A 832 -13.13 43.53 -8.28
N GLU A 833 -13.10 43.03 -7.05
CA GLU A 833 -13.49 41.70 -6.51
C GLU A 833 -15.00 41.40 -6.40
N LYS A 834 -15.37 40.11 -6.19
CA LYS A 834 -15.96 39.64 -4.90
C LYS A 834 -16.21 38.11 -4.72
N ASP A 835 -15.99 37.67 -3.48
CA ASP A 835 -16.60 36.61 -2.64
C ASP A 835 -16.85 35.16 -3.16
N SER A 836 -16.76 34.22 -2.20
CA SER A 836 -16.86 32.77 -2.40
C SER A 836 -17.66 32.07 -1.28
N THR A 837 -18.39 30.98 -1.58
CA THR A 837 -18.72 29.91 -0.61
C THR A 837 -19.28 28.67 -1.32
N THR A 838 -18.75 27.48 -1.05
CA THR A 838 -19.46 26.19 -1.22
C THR A 838 -18.73 25.05 -0.49
N THR A 839 -19.47 24.07 0.03
CA THR A 839 -18.95 22.87 0.70
C THR A 839 -18.74 21.70 -0.29
N PRO A 840 -17.86 20.73 0.04
CA PRO A 840 -17.46 19.67 -0.90
C PRO A 840 -18.50 18.54 -1.02
N ILE A 841 -18.55 17.93 -2.20
CA ILE A 841 -19.37 16.74 -2.51
C ILE A 841 -18.42 15.56 -2.82
N THR A 842 -18.59 14.43 -2.12
CA THR A 842 -17.83 13.20 -2.39
C THR A 842 -18.36 12.48 -3.64
N SER A 843 -17.45 11.88 -4.42
CA SER A 843 -17.77 11.15 -5.66
C SER A 843 -17.53 9.64 -5.51
N PRO A 844 -18.34 8.78 -6.17
CA PRO A 844 -18.22 7.32 -6.05
C PRO A 844 -16.98 6.77 -6.79
N ARG A 845 -16.44 5.66 -6.27
CA ARG A 845 -15.41 4.84 -6.92
C ARG A 845 -16.06 3.86 -7.91
N VAL A 846 -15.29 3.38 -8.88
CA VAL A 846 -15.71 2.43 -9.93
C VAL A 846 -14.62 1.37 -10.09
N ARG A 847 -15.00 0.12 -10.38
CA ARG A 847 -14.18 -1.10 -10.42
C ARG A 847 -14.06 -1.72 -11.82
N SER A 848 -14.95 -1.43 -12.77
CA SER A 848 -14.84 -1.94 -14.16
C SER A 848 -15.27 -0.94 -15.25
N ALA A 849 -14.91 -1.22 -16.51
CA ALA A 849 -15.31 -0.42 -17.67
C ALA A 849 -16.82 -0.51 -17.96
N GLU A 850 -17.46 -1.64 -17.62
CA GLU A 850 -18.90 -1.86 -17.80
C GLU A 850 -19.70 -1.16 -16.70
N GLU A 851 -19.21 -1.18 -15.46
CA GLU A 851 -19.77 -0.41 -14.35
C GLU A 851 -19.70 1.10 -14.63
N ALA A 852 -18.59 1.59 -15.20
CA ALA A 852 -18.48 2.96 -15.69
C ALA A 852 -19.52 3.29 -16.78
N LEU A 853 -19.75 2.37 -17.72
CA LEU A 853 -20.75 2.53 -18.78
C LEU A 853 -22.19 2.55 -18.22
N GLN A 854 -22.49 1.74 -17.21
CA GLN A 854 -23.81 1.64 -16.60
C GLN A 854 -24.14 2.86 -15.73
N ILE A 855 -23.15 3.42 -15.03
CA ILE A 855 -23.27 4.73 -14.34
C ILE A 855 -23.57 5.85 -15.36
N LEU A 856 -22.91 5.85 -16.52
CA LEU A 856 -23.17 6.82 -17.59
C LEU A 856 -24.58 6.70 -18.19
N GLN A 857 -25.10 5.48 -18.36
CA GLN A 857 -26.49 5.24 -18.80
C GLN A 857 -27.50 5.78 -17.79
N ASN A 858 -27.32 5.48 -16.50
CA ASN A 858 -28.17 5.98 -15.42
C ASN A 858 -28.17 7.52 -15.34
N HIS A 859 -27.03 8.16 -15.58
CA HIS A 859 -26.94 9.62 -15.60
C HIS A 859 -27.63 10.23 -16.84
N ARG A 860 -27.52 9.58 -18.01
CA ARG A 860 -28.17 10.01 -19.26
C ARG A 860 -29.70 10.01 -19.13
N ASN A 861 -30.26 9.00 -18.46
CA ASN A 861 -31.70 8.88 -18.23
C ASN A 861 -32.22 10.00 -17.31
N LYS A 862 -31.48 10.39 -16.26
CA LYS A 862 -31.83 11.55 -15.41
C LYS A 862 -31.86 12.87 -16.20
N THR A 863 -30.97 13.05 -17.18
CA THR A 863 -30.85 14.34 -17.90
C THR A 863 -31.94 14.57 -18.96
N GLN A 864 -32.62 13.53 -19.44
CA GLN A 864 -33.67 13.67 -20.46
C GLN A 864 -35.05 14.12 -19.92
N SER A 865 -35.21 14.24 -18.60
CA SER A 865 -36.49 14.63 -17.97
C SER A 865 -36.66 16.13 -17.72
N ALA A 866 -35.70 16.98 -18.11
CA ALA A 866 -35.75 18.44 -17.93
C ALA A 866 -35.99 19.16 -19.27
N ASN A 867 -36.83 20.20 -19.25
CA ASN A 867 -37.67 20.53 -20.41
C ASN A 867 -37.19 21.71 -21.28
N SER A 868 -37.73 21.79 -22.50
CA SER A 868 -37.39 22.77 -23.55
C SER A 868 -37.82 24.22 -23.26
N LYS A 869 -36.99 25.22 -23.64
CA LYS A 869 -37.25 26.20 -24.72
C LYS A 869 -36.12 27.25 -24.87
N PRO A 870 -35.97 27.91 -26.03
CA PRO A 870 -34.84 28.81 -26.32
C PRO A 870 -35.15 30.30 -26.13
N SER A 871 -34.10 31.10 -25.89
CA SER A 871 -34.07 32.55 -26.06
C SER A 871 -32.75 32.96 -26.74
N LYS A 872 -32.72 34.10 -27.44
CA LYS A 872 -31.53 34.61 -28.14
C LYS A 872 -31.01 35.90 -27.51
N SER A 873 -29.70 35.98 -27.32
CA SER A 873 -28.95 37.24 -27.41
C SER A 873 -27.61 36.97 -28.12
N THR A 874 -27.01 38.01 -28.69
CA THR A 874 -25.86 37.89 -29.60
C THR A 874 -24.58 38.37 -28.91
N LEU A 875 -23.47 37.66 -29.10
CA LEU A 875 -22.13 38.11 -28.71
C LEU A 875 -21.11 37.76 -29.81
N THR A 876 -20.19 38.69 -30.08
CA THR A 876 -19.27 38.65 -31.24
C THR A 876 -17.87 38.17 -30.84
N THR A 877 -17.04 37.80 -31.83
CA THR A 877 -15.85 36.93 -31.66
C THR A 877 -14.48 37.63 -31.74
N ALA A 878 -13.61 37.36 -30.76
CA ALA A 878 -12.12 37.36 -30.79
C ALA A 878 -11.62 36.70 -29.47
N SER A 879 -10.63 35.80 -29.32
CA SER A 879 -9.40 35.41 -30.06
C SER A 879 -8.28 36.46 -29.95
N THR A 880 -7.02 36.22 -29.51
CA THR A 880 -6.14 35.04 -29.19
C THR A 880 -5.29 35.39 -27.92
N ASN A 881 -4.56 34.56 -27.16
CA ASN A 881 -3.87 33.25 -27.28
C ASN A 881 -2.41 33.26 -27.81
N THR A 882 -1.41 33.29 -26.90
CA THR A 882 0.03 32.98 -27.13
C THR A 882 0.73 32.44 -25.85
N GLY A 883 1.72 31.54 -25.90
CA GLY A 883 1.91 30.49 -26.91
C GLY A 883 3.32 29.94 -27.26
N THR A 884 4.11 29.41 -26.33
CA THR A 884 5.30 28.54 -26.61
C THR A 884 5.39 27.40 -25.58
N LYS A 885 5.02 26.14 -25.85
CA LYS A 885 5.51 25.09 -26.78
C LYS A 885 6.74 24.29 -26.28
N PRO A 886 6.52 23.09 -25.72
CA PRO A 886 7.46 21.96 -25.81
C PRO A 886 7.46 21.35 -27.22
N VAL A 887 8.58 20.70 -27.59
CA VAL A 887 8.82 20.00 -28.87
C VAL A 887 9.54 18.69 -28.51
N ASN A 888 9.14 17.47 -28.87
CA ASN A 888 7.95 17.01 -29.60
C ASN A 888 7.34 15.78 -28.91
N LEU A 889 6.02 15.81 -28.65
CA LEU A 889 5.14 14.67 -28.88
C LEU A 889 4.05 15.17 -29.84
N PRO A 890 3.82 14.52 -31.00
CA PRO A 890 3.01 15.10 -32.07
C PRO A 890 1.54 15.17 -31.70
N ASN A 891 1.00 16.39 -31.60
CA ASN A 891 -0.41 16.63 -31.30
C ASN A 891 -1.21 16.91 -32.58
N GLU A 892 -2.21 16.07 -32.83
CA GLU A 892 -3.32 16.18 -33.79
C GLU A 892 -3.02 16.69 -35.23
N ASN A 893 -2.78 15.73 -36.14
CA ASN A 893 -3.61 15.61 -37.35
C ASN A 893 -3.42 14.26 -38.08
N ALA A 894 -4.15 13.22 -37.67
CA ALA A 894 -4.37 11.97 -38.42
C ALA A 894 -5.53 11.15 -37.82
N PRO A 895 -6.04 10.13 -38.55
CA PRO A 895 -6.52 8.86 -37.99
C PRO A 895 -5.37 8.11 -37.25
N ALA A 896 -5.43 6.78 -37.14
CA ALA A 896 -4.17 6.04 -37.09
C ALA A 896 -3.48 6.19 -38.46
N ASP A 897 -2.29 6.82 -38.50
CA ASP A 897 -1.48 6.81 -39.71
C ASP A 897 -1.11 5.35 -40.01
N THR A 898 -1.47 4.89 -41.21
CA THR A 898 -1.03 3.58 -41.70
C THR A 898 0.49 3.54 -41.73
N LEU A 899 1.06 2.35 -41.55
CA LEU A 899 2.50 2.13 -41.62
C LEU A 899 3.12 2.74 -42.89
N ASP A 900 2.43 2.63 -44.04
CA ASP A 900 2.83 3.25 -45.31
C ASP A 900 2.97 4.77 -45.26
N THR A 901 2.12 5.44 -44.48
CA THR A 901 2.15 6.90 -44.31
C THR A 901 3.35 7.35 -43.47
N ILE A 902 3.69 6.57 -42.43
CA ILE A 902 4.91 6.80 -41.63
C ILE A 902 6.16 6.48 -42.46
N VAL A 903 6.16 5.37 -43.19
CA VAL A 903 7.23 4.98 -44.12
C VAL A 903 7.40 6.02 -45.23
N ALA A 904 6.33 6.66 -45.73
CA ALA A 904 6.42 7.76 -46.68
C ALA A 904 7.04 9.03 -46.07
N LYS A 905 6.71 9.35 -44.81
CA LYS A 905 7.35 10.46 -44.07
C LYS A 905 8.83 10.20 -43.80
N LEU A 906 9.21 8.95 -43.51
CA LEU A 906 10.62 8.54 -43.37
C LEU A 906 11.37 8.60 -44.71
N LYS A 907 10.76 8.11 -45.81
CA LYS A 907 11.28 8.27 -47.19
C LYS A 907 11.55 9.74 -47.52
N ALA A 908 10.61 10.63 -47.24
CA ALA A 908 10.73 12.06 -47.52
C ALA A 908 11.85 12.77 -46.73
N LYS A 909 12.35 12.18 -45.64
CA LYS A 909 13.45 12.72 -44.83
C LYS A 909 14.83 12.27 -45.32
N HIS A 910 14.93 11.20 -46.10
CA HIS A 910 16.17 10.77 -46.78
C HIS A 910 16.13 11.16 -48.26
N ASN A 911 16.92 12.17 -48.65
CA ASN A 911 17.00 12.63 -50.04
C ASN A 911 17.40 11.48 -51.00
N SER A 912 16.42 11.05 -51.80
CA SER A 912 16.53 10.27 -53.05
C SER A 912 17.75 9.34 -53.18
N SER A 913 17.67 8.16 -52.57
CA SER A 913 18.38 6.97 -53.08
C SER A 913 17.37 5.93 -53.55
N SER A 914 17.72 5.19 -54.60
CA SER A 914 16.81 4.25 -55.29
C SER A 914 16.57 2.92 -54.56
N SER A 915 17.08 2.77 -53.33
CA SER A 915 17.00 1.54 -52.53
C SER A 915 16.57 1.80 -51.08
N PHE A 916 15.51 2.59 -50.87
CA PHE A 916 14.92 2.74 -49.54
C PHE A 916 14.42 1.38 -49.02
N ASN A 917 15.08 0.86 -47.98
CA ASN A 917 14.64 -0.30 -47.22
C ASN A 917 13.84 0.17 -46.00
N ALA A 918 12.53 -0.13 -45.99
CA ALA A 918 11.63 0.25 -44.90
C ALA A 918 12.01 -0.38 -43.55
N GLN A 919 12.58 -1.59 -43.56
CA GLN A 919 13.01 -2.29 -42.35
C GLN A 919 14.23 -1.60 -41.72
N LYS A 920 15.17 -1.10 -42.53
CA LYS A 920 16.31 -0.32 -42.03
C LYS A 920 15.84 1.04 -41.49
N ALA A 921 15.04 1.78 -42.26
CA ALA A 921 14.53 3.09 -41.85
C ALA A 921 13.59 3.04 -40.61
N LEU A 922 13.09 1.86 -40.25
CA LEU A 922 12.33 1.64 -39.02
C LEU A 922 13.24 1.21 -37.85
N ALA A 923 14.34 0.50 -38.11
CA ALA A 923 15.39 0.23 -37.12
C ALA A 923 16.15 1.51 -36.71
N ASP A 924 16.31 2.47 -37.62
CA ASP A 924 16.91 3.79 -37.40
C ASP A 924 15.91 4.81 -36.76
N ALA A 925 14.77 4.36 -36.20
CA ALA A 925 13.71 5.21 -35.65
C ALA A 925 13.43 4.93 -34.16
N ASP A 926 12.97 5.95 -33.42
CA ASP A 926 12.53 5.80 -32.04
C ASP A 926 11.17 5.06 -31.99
N ILE A 927 11.16 3.81 -31.54
CA ILE A 927 9.96 2.99 -31.40
C ILE A 927 9.65 2.76 -29.92
N VAL A 928 8.47 3.21 -29.49
CA VAL A 928 7.95 2.97 -28.13
C VAL A 928 6.62 2.24 -28.21
N TYR A 929 6.50 1.11 -27.51
CA TYR A 929 5.25 0.36 -27.37
C TYR A 929 4.59 0.68 -26.03
N VAL A 930 3.28 0.88 -25.99
CA VAL A 930 2.53 1.31 -24.80
C VAL A 930 1.20 0.56 -24.71
N VAL A 931 0.73 0.22 -23.52
CA VAL A 931 -0.57 -0.45 -23.32
C VAL A 931 -1.65 0.61 -23.11
N GLN A 932 -2.59 0.76 -24.06
CA GLN A 932 -3.77 1.59 -23.85
C GLN A 932 -4.82 0.81 -23.06
N ILE A 933 -5.25 1.38 -21.93
CA ILE A 933 -6.22 0.78 -21.01
C ILE A 933 -7.63 1.31 -21.23
N ALA A 934 -7.78 2.62 -21.39
CA ALA A 934 -9.09 3.27 -21.47
C ALA A 934 -9.07 4.49 -22.40
N ALA A 935 -10.26 4.97 -22.79
CA ALA A 935 -10.46 6.25 -23.47
C ALA A 935 -11.77 6.89 -22.97
N LEU A 936 -11.66 8.00 -22.23
CA LEU A 936 -12.77 8.60 -21.48
C LEU A 936 -13.08 10.01 -21.99
N ILE A 937 -14.37 10.34 -22.14
CA ILE A 937 -14.83 11.63 -22.67
C ILE A 937 -14.82 12.71 -21.58
N ASN A 938 -14.20 13.85 -21.88
CA ASN A 938 -14.37 15.15 -21.22
C ASN A 938 -14.31 15.17 -19.66
N ARG A 939 -13.44 14.35 -19.07
CA ARG A 939 -13.00 14.42 -17.66
C ARG A 939 -11.50 14.68 -17.62
N LYS A 940 -11.03 15.55 -16.72
CA LYS A 940 -9.59 15.71 -16.39
C LYS A 940 -9.21 15.04 -15.07
N ASP A 941 -10.21 14.57 -14.34
CA ASP A 941 -10.17 14.42 -12.87
C ASP A 941 -10.09 12.95 -12.43
N VAL A 942 -9.86 12.05 -13.39
CA VAL A 942 -9.65 10.62 -13.18
C VAL A 942 -8.18 10.41 -12.79
N ASN A 943 -7.92 10.44 -11.48
CA ASN A 943 -6.58 10.18 -10.93
C ASN A 943 -6.24 8.68 -10.93
N ASN A 944 -4.98 8.36 -10.64
CA ASN A 944 -4.47 6.98 -10.59
C ASN A 944 -5.27 6.08 -9.62
N ARG A 945 -5.95 6.65 -8.61
CA ARG A 945 -6.79 5.90 -7.65
C ARG A 945 -8.04 5.25 -8.28
N VAL A 946 -8.37 5.57 -9.54
CA VAL A 946 -9.44 4.90 -10.30
C VAL A 946 -8.94 3.58 -10.94
N PHE A 947 -7.65 3.46 -11.20
CA PHE A 947 -7.03 2.27 -11.80
C PHE A 947 -6.35 1.42 -10.70
N ARG A 948 -7.16 0.86 -9.79
CA ARG A 948 -6.67 0.12 -8.61
C ARG A 948 -5.71 -1.00 -9.01
N GLY A 949 -4.47 -0.93 -8.53
CA GLY A 949 -3.44 -1.94 -8.77
C GLY A 949 -2.56 -1.71 -10.00
N LEU A 950 -2.56 -0.51 -10.59
CA LEU A 950 -1.65 -0.11 -11.67
C LEU A 950 -1.02 1.27 -11.37
N SER A 951 0.31 1.36 -11.34
CA SER A 951 1.09 2.59 -11.19
C SER A 951 1.56 3.16 -12.55
N GLY A 952 2.25 4.31 -12.53
CA GLY A 952 2.97 4.83 -13.71
C GLY A 952 2.10 5.19 -14.93
N LEU A 953 0.81 5.48 -14.73
CA LEU A 953 -0.12 5.83 -15.80
C LEU A 953 0.15 7.22 -16.38
N SER A 954 -0.07 7.34 -17.69
CA SER A 954 0.03 8.60 -18.45
C SER A 954 -1.22 8.81 -19.31
N THR A 955 -1.46 10.05 -19.76
CA THR A 955 -2.66 10.39 -20.55
C THR A 955 -2.32 11.16 -21.83
N GLU A 956 -2.80 10.69 -22.98
CA GLU A 956 -2.83 11.49 -24.22
C GLU A 956 -4.24 12.03 -24.47
N LYS A 957 -4.36 13.29 -24.91
CA LYS A 957 -5.64 13.84 -25.39
C LYS A 957 -5.81 13.49 -26.87
N PHE A 958 -7.02 13.09 -27.27
CA PHE A 958 -7.39 12.90 -28.67
C PHE A 958 -8.86 13.26 -28.88
N ARG A 959 -9.12 14.35 -29.61
CA ARG A 959 -10.44 14.95 -29.82
C ARG A 959 -11.13 15.26 -28.48
N ASP A 960 -12.27 14.63 -28.22
CA ASP A 960 -13.07 14.78 -27.00
C ASP A 960 -12.66 13.81 -25.87
N PHE A 961 -11.69 12.93 -26.12
CA PHE A 961 -11.25 11.86 -25.23
C PHE A 961 -9.89 12.16 -24.60
N HIS A 962 -9.68 11.66 -23.38
CA HIS A 962 -8.36 11.36 -22.84
C HIS A 962 -8.17 9.84 -22.87
N ARG A 963 -7.08 9.36 -23.46
CA ARG A 963 -6.69 7.95 -23.46
C ARG A 963 -5.70 7.71 -22.34
N TYR A 964 -5.89 6.62 -21.60
CA TYR A 964 -5.07 6.24 -20.45
C TYR A 964 -4.10 5.15 -20.90
N LEU A 965 -2.81 5.41 -20.70
CA LEU A 965 -1.68 4.67 -21.24
C LEU A 965 -0.80 4.18 -20.10
N TYR A 966 -0.58 2.87 -20.04
CA TYR A 966 0.27 2.18 -19.08
C TYR A 966 1.60 1.78 -19.73
N ARG A 967 2.68 2.06 -18.98
CA ARG A 967 4.10 1.74 -19.21
C ARG A 967 4.60 1.77 -20.67
N PRO A 968 5.39 2.79 -21.08
CA PRO A 968 6.14 2.71 -22.32
C PRO A 968 7.25 1.65 -22.22
N THR A 969 7.44 0.90 -23.30
CA THR A 969 8.37 -0.24 -23.39
C THR A 969 9.11 -0.22 -24.72
N ALA A 970 10.36 -0.72 -24.73
CA ALA A 970 11.24 -0.68 -25.90
C ALA A 970 10.96 -1.79 -26.93
N SER A 971 10.15 -2.81 -26.59
CA SER A 971 9.86 -3.94 -27.47
C SER A 971 8.43 -4.45 -27.38
N TYR A 972 7.96 -5.09 -28.45
CA TYR A 972 6.60 -5.62 -28.53
C TYR A 972 6.36 -6.78 -27.55
N GLN A 973 7.39 -7.56 -27.19
CA GLN A 973 7.26 -8.65 -26.21
C GLN A 973 7.17 -8.10 -24.77
N GLN A 974 7.92 -7.05 -24.42
CA GLN A 974 7.73 -6.33 -23.14
C GLN A 974 6.31 -5.77 -23.04
N ALA A 975 5.79 -5.16 -24.13
CA ALA A 975 4.42 -4.67 -24.18
C ALA A 975 3.36 -5.77 -24.01
N LYS A 976 3.60 -7.00 -24.52
CA LYS A 976 2.74 -8.18 -24.26
C LYS A 976 2.77 -8.60 -22.79
N ILE A 977 3.91 -8.49 -22.09
CA ILE A 977 4.02 -8.79 -20.65
C ILE A 977 3.22 -7.74 -19.86
N ALA A 978 3.45 -6.45 -20.13
CA ALA A 978 2.68 -5.36 -19.52
C ALA A 978 1.16 -5.48 -19.80
N GLN A 979 0.77 -5.89 -21.02
CA GLN A 979 -0.64 -6.13 -21.36
C GLN A 979 -1.25 -7.27 -20.53
N ARG A 980 -0.53 -8.37 -20.31
CA ARG A 980 -0.99 -9.48 -19.46
C ARG A 980 -1.17 -9.04 -18.00
N HIS A 981 -0.24 -8.23 -17.48
CA HIS A 981 -0.36 -7.65 -16.14
C HIS A 981 -1.62 -6.77 -16.03
N VAL A 982 -1.81 -5.84 -16.97
CA VAL A 982 -3.01 -4.99 -17.02
C VAL A 982 -4.31 -5.80 -17.09
N ILE A 983 -4.34 -6.88 -17.87
CA ILE A 983 -5.48 -7.81 -17.95
C ILE A 983 -5.71 -8.53 -16.61
N SER A 984 -4.65 -8.94 -15.89
CA SER A 984 -4.78 -9.63 -14.58
C SER A 984 -5.35 -8.73 -13.48
N LYS A 985 -5.13 -7.40 -13.56
CA LYS A 985 -5.78 -6.41 -12.68
C LYS A 985 -7.21 -6.04 -13.13
N GLY A 986 -7.80 -6.78 -14.09
CA GLY A 986 -9.21 -6.69 -14.49
C GLY A 986 -9.47 -5.90 -15.79
N PHE A 987 -8.46 -5.28 -16.40
CA PHE A 987 -8.64 -4.47 -17.61
C PHE A 987 -8.53 -5.32 -18.88
N THR A 988 -9.48 -6.25 -19.04
CA THR A 988 -9.52 -7.28 -20.09
C THR A 988 -9.52 -6.75 -21.54
N THR A 989 -9.87 -5.48 -21.74
CA THR A 989 -9.95 -4.82 -23.05
C THR A 989 -8.70 -4.03 -23.44
N ALA A 990 -7.65 -4.03 -22.61
CA ALA A 990 -6.42 -3.28 -22.86
C ALA A 990 -5.63 -3.82 -24.06
N PHE A 991 -5.02 -2.93 -24.85
CA PHE A 991 -4.35 -3.28 -26.11
C PHE A 991 -3.07 -2.48 -26.36
N ILE A 992 -2.11 -3.09 -27.08
CA ILE A 992 -0.80 -2.51 -27.35
C ILE A 992 -0.88 -1.54 -28.55
N VAL A 993 -0.25 -0.39 -28.38
CA VAL A 993 -0.07 0.70 -29.35
C VAL A 993 1.43 0.90 -29.57
N ALA A 994 1.84 1.30 -30.78
CA ALA A 994 3.22 1.73 -31.04
C ALA A 994 3.27 3.23 -31.36
N TYR A 995 4.38 3.87 -31.04
CA TYR A 995 4.72 5.24 -31.42
C TYR A 995 6.06 5.19 -32.16
N VAL A 996 6.12 5.70 -33.39
CA VAL A 996 7.32 5.72 -34.23
C VAL A 996 7.72 7.18 -34.44
N ASN A 997 8.88 7.58 -33.90
CA ASN A 997 9.28 8.99 -33.76
C ASN A 997 8.14 9.84 -33.16
N GLY A 998 7.55 9.35 -32.06
CA GLY A 998 6.37 9.91 -31.41
C GLY A 998 5.03 9.76 -32.16
N THR A 999 5.01 9.30 -33.42
CA THR A 999 3.77 9.19 -34.21
C THR A 999 3.05 7.87 -33.91
N ARG A 1000 1.84 7.97 -33.35
CA ARG A 1000 1.02 6.83 -32.91
C ARG A 1000 0.51 5.98 -34.08
N THR A 1001 0.75 4.67 -34.03
CA THR A 1001 0.38 3.69 -35.07
C THR A 1001 0.06 2.31 -34.47
N SER A 1002 -0.19 1.32 -35.33
CA SER A 1002 -0.53 -0.06 -34.99
C SER A 1002 0.72 -0.86 -34.57
N ALA A 1003 0.74 -1.37 -33.33
CA ALA A 1003 1.87 -2.19 -32.84
C ALA A 1003 2.05 -3.48 -33.66
N LEU A 1004 0.96 -4.06 -34.16
CA LEU A 1004 0.98 -5.25 -35.01
C LEU A 1004 1.60 -4.96 -36.39
N GLU A 1005 1.48 -3.74 -36.91
CA GLU A 1005 2.11 -3.33 -38.18
C GLU A 1005 3.62 -3.13 -38.02
N VAL A 1006 4.04 -2.46 -36.95
CA VAL A 1006 5.47 -2.26 -36.62
C VAL A 1006 6.17 -3.60 -36.34
N ALA A 1007 5.56 -4.48 -35.54
CA ALA A 1007 6.12 -5.80 -35.23
C ALA A 1007 6.33 -6.67 -36.49
N LYS A 1008 5.39 -6.62 -37.44
CA LYS A 1008 5.48 -7.34 -38.72
C LYS A 1008 6.62 -6.85 -39.61
N LEU A 1009 6.97 -5.56 -39.60
CA LEU A 1009 8.16 -5.07 -40.32
C LEU A 1009 9.47 -5.44 -39.61
N ASN A 1010 9.49 -5.53 -38.29
CA ASN A 1010 10.72 -5.85 -37.53
C ASN A 1010 11.02 -7.36 -37.41
N ASN A 1011 10.34 -8.23 -38.18
CA ASN A 1011 10.50 -9.69 -38.15
C ASN A 1011 10.37 -10.31 -36.73
N GLN A 1012 9.56 -9.69 -35.86
CA GLN A 1012 9.28 -10.25 -34.53
C GLN A 1012 8.00 -11.11 -34.58
N ASN A 1013 8.16 -12.42 -34.36
CA ASN A 1013 7.08 -13.40 -34.26
C ASN A 1013 6.20 -13.19 -33.00
#